data_AF-A0A8H6STJ6-F1
#
_entry.id   AF-A0A8H6STJ6-F1
#
_cell.length_a   1.000
_cell.length_b   1.000
_cell.length_c   1.000
_cell.angle_alpha   90.00
_cell.angle_beta   90.00
_cell.angle_gamma   90.00
#
_symmetry.space_group_name_H-M   'P 1'
#
loop_
_entity.id
_entity.type
_entity.pdbx_description
1 polymer ?
#
loop_
_entity_poly.entity_id
_entity_poly.type
_entity_poly.pdbx_seq_one_letter_code
_entity_poly.pdbx_strand_id
1 'polypeptide(L)'
;MKSSPTLYPRRHTELSLRPRGDYLCLPSSSSAGFVWYPQGFKASTSSAYRTIMTTSSSQSPWTLWIAGLSVGITLYGVYVRQTTKQSRLQLPPGPKKLPLIGNLLDVPPWQPWKKYMEWAREYDSDILHLDIAGQSLIILSSVEATKDLLEKRSGRYSDRARLPMCVELMGYDYNVAMMKYGTEWRANRRLMNQDFGSATRARIFRPVQLGAVHNLLKRFLRLEDRADASGNSEFDDWMSASRRWAAEMTMKIAYGINLREDDDPYVELAENAVRTLSDAGVPGKYLVDAFPLLKYVPSWLPGAGFKRDAARWRVFAQGIADAPFEETKRQIADGTAPSSFVADKLAALHALKSPFYTPETVRSMAGTMYLGGADTTVAALATFVLAMIANPEAMRRAQAEIDLVTGGHGKRLPDYGDYDEGRMPYVEAVVKEVLRWQNVGPIEGMPAIHIDIARTIAPVDPRIYGGFTEHMGRCIYGGIYDDPDNKARPELLDERGFRKDVLEALKELKVPVVRYPGGNFVSAYRWQDGVGPKPLRPRRPELAWLNEESNQFGTDEFIEWCRELGAEPFICLNMGTGTLQDALAWLEYCNSSANTYYANLRRQNGHSEPYGVKYWALGNEMWGPWQIGQMSAEDYAKTAFQWAKALRLLDPSIKLISCGNNGVTDWDRVVLKTLAPVVDYHSLHRYTGRKGVHDINVMGPPAAEKGIEITKSLIDLALIEHGLSKELTICFDEWNMWDPNGIPGEEGQEQPYDLSDALGVASWLNIFVRKADIVKMANIAQSVNVLSPIITSPSGLYKQTIYHPLKLFATLMHGTSLDVFVSSSDNDEDEFYTGETDPAFIAHLAKHTPPSKRPTRWIDVSAVLATSEDDESKRELRVAVVNKHAERRYRVPLRLSLGRGGRKPEPAVKKEVTIHEVWHEHLSAENDWEEPERVRVRTTREALDRNEEGELVLEVKEHSFVLLVLELE
;
A
#
# COMPACT_ATOMS: atom_id res chain seq x y z
N MET A 1 -19.95 10.56 -57.98
CA MET A 1 -20.37 9.45 -58.86
C MET A 1 -19.14 8.70 -59.33
N LYS A 2 -19.14 7.37 -59.16
CA LYS A 2 -18.44 6.31 -59.92
C LYS A 2 -16.97 6.51 -60.37
N SER A 3 -16.10 5.64 -59.84
CA SER A 3 -15.33 4.59 -60.55
C SER A 3 -13.82 4.54 -60.24
N SER A 4 -13.40 3.40 -59.66
CA SER A 4 -12.05 2.79 -59.67
C SER A 4 -11.60 2.46 -61.12
N PRO A 5 -10.33 2.06 -61.46
CA PRO A 5 -9.43 1.23 -60.65
C PRO A 5 -7.88 1.35 -60.86
N THR A 6 -7.17 0.44 -60.17
CA THR A 6 -5.82 -0.16 -60.41
C THR A 6 -4.58 0.44 -59.74
N LEU A 7 -3.98 -0.31 -58.79
CA LEU A 7 -2.72 -1.08 -58.97
C LEU A 7 -2.30 -1.82 -57.68
N TYR A 8 -1.91 -3.09 -57.82
CA TYR A 8 -1.18 -3.97 -56.87
C TYR A 8 0.27 -4.12 -57.39
N PRO A 9 1.24 -4.83 -56.73
CA PRO A 9 1.36 -5.28 -55.33
C PRO A 9 2.79 -5.09 -54.72
N ARG A 10 2.93 -5.05 -53.38
CA ARG A 10 3.68 -6.04 -52.54
C ARG A 10 4.08 -5.51 -51.14
N ARG A 11 3.60 -6.27 -50.15
CA ARG A 11 4.20 -6.68 -48.86
C ARG A 11 4.52 -5.64 -47.79
N HIS A 12 3.61 -5.53 -46.81
CA HIS A 12 3.93 -5.31 -45.40
C HIS A 12 3.24 -6.38 -44.55
N THR A 13 3.98 -6.96 -43.61
CA THR A 13 3.48 -7.77 -42.50
C THR A 13 3.42 -6.87 -41.27
N GLU A 14 2.21 -6.54 -40.83
CA GLU A 14 1.90 -6.08 -39.48
C GLU A 14 0.76 -6.95 -38.94
N LEU A 15 1.00 -7.58 -37.80
CA LEU A 15 0.00 -8.29 -37.00
C LEU A 15 -0.49 -7.31 -35.93
N SER A 16 -1.72 -6.82 -36.10
CA SER A 16 -2.47 -6.13 -35.06
C SER A 16 -3.45 -7.11 -34.41
N LEU A 17 -3.46 -7.14 -33.08
CA LEU A 17 -4.48 -7.85 -32.30
C LEU A 17 -4.93 -6.96 -31.14
N ARG A 18 -6.23 -6.63 -31.15
CA ARG A 18 -7.06 -6.20 -30.03
C ARG A 18 -8.55 -6.32 -30.45
N PRO A 19 -9.54 -6.37 -29.54
CA PRO A 19 -9.94 -7.56 -28.78
C PRO A 19 -11.49 -7.73 -28.71
N ARG A 20 -11.95 -8.67 -27.85
CA ARG A 20 -13.32 -9.02 -27.38
C ARG A 20 -13.75 -10.39 -27.92
N GLY A 21 -14.25 -11.34 -27.14
CA GLY A 21 -14.56 -11.46 -25.72
C GLY A 21 -14.91 -12.93 -25.45
N ASP A 22 -15.35 -13.22 -24.22
CA ASP A 22 -15.93 -14.48 -23.74
C ASP A 22 -14.95 -15.55 -23.22
N TYR A 23 -14.80 -15.59 -21.89
CA TYR A 23 -14.19 -16.69 -21.16
C TYR A 23 -15.26 -17.75 -20.87
N LEU A 24 -15.12 -18.90 -21.51
CA LEU A 24 -15.84 -20.13 -21.22
C LEU A 24 -14.84 -21.12 -20.60
N CYS A 25 -15.14 -21.55 -19.37
CA CYS A 25 -14.46 -22.66 -18.70
C CYS A 25 -14.53 -23.93 -19.56
N LEU A 26 -13.38 -24.59 -19.75
CA LEU A 26 -13.32 -25.99 -20.14
C LEU A 26 -12.38 -26.78 -19.20
N PRO A 27 -12.67 -28.08 -18.97
CA PRO A 27 -12.17 -28.86 -17.85
C PRO A 27 -10.89 -29.63 -18.21
N SER A 28 -10.04 -29.84 -17.21
CA SER A 28 -8.87 -30.70 -17.31
C SER A 28 -9.26 -32.19 -17.34
N SER A 29 -8.63 -32.89 -18.27
CA SER A 29 -8.77 -34.28 -18.66
C SER A 29 -8.31 -35.30 -17.62
N SER A 30 -9.06 -36.41 -17.51
CA SER A 30 -8.54 -37.70 -17.05
C SER A 30 -8.97 -38.81 -18.02
N SER A 31 -8.01 -39.35 -18.76
CA SER A 31 -8.00 -40.67 -19.43
C SER A 31 -7.03 -41.55 -18.61
N ALA A 32 -7.14 -42.87 -18.44
CA ALA A 32 -7.91 -43.94 -19.07
C ALA A 32 -7.96 -45.15 -18.09
N GLY A 33 -8.78 -46.17 -18.38
CA GLY A 33 -8.62 -47.50 -17.76
C GLY A 33 -9.85 -48.39 -17.81
N PHE A 34 -10.17 -48.94 -18.99
CA PHE A 34 -11.17 -50.00 -19.16
C PHE A 34 -10.65 -51.34 -18.61
N VAL A 35 -11.47 -52.04 -17.82
CA VAL A 35 -11.30 -53.48 -17.53
C VAL A 35 -12.53 -54.22 -18.08
N TRP A 36 -12.25 -55.16 -18.99
CA TRP A 36 -13.21 -56.11 -19.56
C TRP A 36 -13.40 -57.32 -18.64
N TYR A 37 -14.64 -57.78 -18.48
CA TYR A 37 -14.95 -59.19 -18.18
C TYR A 37 -16.00 -59.71 -19.19
N PRO A 38 -15.96 -61.01 -19.55
CA PRO A 38 -16.55 -61.52 -20.77
C PRO A 38 -18.05 -61.88 -20.66
N GLN A 39 -18.71 -61.82 -21.82
CA GLN A 39 -20.10 -62.19 -22.06
C GLN A 39 -20.40 -63.68 -21.77
N GLY A 40 -21.60 -63.94 -21.26
CA GLY A 40 -22.27 -65.23 -21.31
C GLY A 40 -23.78 -65.10 -21.08
N PHE A 41 -24.57 -65.16 -22.17
CA PHE A 41 -25.92 -65.74 -22.35
C PHE A 41 -26.82 -65.93 -21.08
N LYS A 42 -28.13 -65.61 -21.02
CA LYS A 42 -29.22 -65.55 -22.01
C LYS A 42 -30.49 -65.01 -21.31
N ALA A 43 -31.28 -64.21 -22.04
CA ALA A 43 -32.73 -64.00 -21.99
C ALA A 43 -33.55 -64.15 -20.68
N SER A 44 -34.25 -63.08 -20.30
CA SER A 44 -35.73 -63.08 -20.18
C SER A 44 -36.24 -61.66 -19.90
N THR A 45 -36.69 -60.98 -20.95
CA THR A 45 -37.57 -59.83 -20.89
C THR A 45 -39.00 -60.29 -20.60
N SER A 46 -39.63 -59.78 -19.54
CA SER A 46 -41.08 -59.60 -19.53
C SER A 46 -41.53 -58.63 -18.44
N SER A 47 -42.09 -57.51 -18.91
CA SER A 47 -43.32 -56.90 -18.40
C SER A 47 -43.37 -56.38 -16.95
N ALA A 48 -43.10 -55.08 -16.77
CA ALA A 48 -43.88 -54.21 -15.88
C ALA A 48 -43.54 -52.72 -16.09
N TYR A 49 -43.76 -52.18 -17.30
CA TYR A 49 -43.85 -50.73 -17.54
C TYR A 49 -45.09 -50.44 -18.39
N ARG A 50 -46.25 -50.55 -17.76
CA ARG A 50 -47.53 -49.92 -18.14
C ARG A 50 -48.55 -50.36 -17.10
N THR A 51 -49.29 -49.40 -16.57
CA THR A 51 -50.25 -49.53 -15.46
C THR A 51 -49.63 -49.26 -14.09
N ILE A 52 -49.42 -47.98 -13.77
CA ILE A 52 -49.96 -47.27 -12.59
C ILE A 52 -49.92 -45.77 -12.96
N MET A 53 -50.84 -45.38 -13.84
CA MET A 53 -51.44 -44.04 -13.87
C MET A 53 -52.93 -44.28 -13.72
N THR A 54 -53.36 -44.70 -12.53
CA THR A 54 -54.77 -44.67 -12.07
C THR A 54 -54.80 -45.20 -10.65
N THR A 55 -54.47 -44.36 -9.67
CA THR A 55 -55.03 -44.35 -8.30
C THR A 55 -54.53 -43.09 -7.57
N SER A 56 -55.10 -41.93 -7.91
CA SER A 56 -55.49 -40.98 -6.86
C SER A 56 -56.66 -41.66 -6.13
N SER A 57 -56.57 -41.99 -4.85
CA SER A 57 -56.68 -41.08 -3.73
C SER A 57 -56.60 -41.98 -2.49
N SER A 58 -55.84 -41.68 -1.45
CA SER A 58 -56.38 -40.86 -0.37
C SER A 58 -55.29 -40.30 0.56
N GLN A 59 -54.10 -39.99 0.04
CA GLN A 59 -53.43 -38.81 0.61
C GLN A 59 -54.19 -37.61 0.08
N SER A 60 -55.23 -37.27 0.83
CA SER A 60 -56.02 -36.07 0.66
C SER A 60 -55.10 -34.89 0.32
N PRO A 61 -55.51 -33.93 -0.52
CA PRO A 61 -54.85 -32.63 -0.57
C PRO A 61 -54.62 -32.10 0.85
N TRP A 62 -55.54 -32.39 1.78
CA TRP A 62 -55.39 -32.14 3.21
C TRP A 62 -54.14 -32.74 3.83
N THR A 63 -53.57 -33.88 3.44
CA THR A 63 -52.34 -34.41 4.08
C THR A 63 -51.07 -33.64 3.73
N LEU A 64 -50.92 -33.18 2.48
CA LEU A 64 -49.81 -32.29 2.09
C LEU A 64 -50.05 -30.87 2.59
N TRP A 65 -51.30 -30.41 2.61
CA TRP A 65 -51.69 -29.15 3.23
C TRP A 65 -51.54 -29.19 4.75
N ILE A 66 -51.86 -30.29 5.43
CA ILE A 66 -51.68 -30.47 6.88
C ILE A 66 -50.20 -30.62 7.18
N ALA A 67 -49.40 -31.33 6.38
CA ALA A 67 -47.94 -31.35 6.56
C ALA A 67 -47.34 -29.95 6.36
N GLY A 68 -47.76 -29.22 5.32
CA GLY A 68 -47.37 -27.84 5.07
C GLY A 68 -47.85 -26.87 6.15
N LEU A 69 -49.06 -27.05 6.67
CA LEU A 69 -49.64 -26.28 7.76
C LEU A 69 -49.00 -26.66 9.10
N SER A 70 -48.61 -27.91 9.31
CA SER A 70 -47.91 -28.38 10.50
C SER A 70 -46.49 -27.86 10.53
N VAL A 71 -45.79 -27.88 9.38
CA VAL A 71 -44.50 -27.21 9.19
C VAL A 71 -44.68 -25.71 9.37
N GLY A 72 -45.71 -25.10 8.78
CA GLY A 72 -46.02 -23.68 8.94
C GLY A 72 -46.32 -23.29 10.39
N ILE A 73 -47.12 -24.06 11.12
CA ILE A 73 -47.46 -23.87 12.54
C ILE A 73 -46.24 -24.15 13.42
N THR A 74 -45.39 -25.12 13.07
CA THR A 74 -44.15 -25.41 13.81
C THR A 74 -43.14 -24.30 13.59
N LEU A 75 -42.95 -23.83 12.36
CA LEU A 75 -42.11 -22.68 12.02
C LEU A 75 -42.66 -21.40 12.68
N TYR A 76 -43.97 -21.20 12.68
CA TYR A 76 -44.62 -20.09 13.37
C TYR A 76 -44.48 -20.21 14.89
N GLY A 77 -44.61 -21.41 15.46
CA GLY A 77 -44.41 -21.68 16.88
C GLY A 77 -42.94 -21.49 17.30
N VAL A 78 -41.99 -21.88 16.45
CA VAL A 78 -40.55 -21.59 16.62
C VAL A 78 -40.29 -20.10 16.52
N TYR A 79 -40.88 -19.40 15.54
CA TYR A 79 -40.79 -17.95 15.38
C TYR A 79 -41.35 -17.21 16.60
N VAL A 80 -42.55 -17.57 17.08
CA VAL A 80 -43.16 -16.99 18.29
C VAL A 80 -42.33 -17.31 19.53
N ARG A 81 -41.78 -18.53 19.65
CA ARG A 81 -40.93 -18.91 20.79
C ARG A 81 -39.56 -18.23 20.78
N GLN A 82 -38.99 -17.98 19.59
CA GLN A 82 -37.73 -17.24 19.44
C GLN A 82 -37.92 -15.75 19.69
N THR A 83 -39.05 -15.16 19.26
CA THR A 83 -39.37 -13.75 19.50
C THR A 83 -39.78 -13.48 20.95
N THR A 84 -40.43 -14.43 21.64
CA THR A 84 -40.80 -14.30 23.07
C THR A 84 -39.65 -14.59 24.04
N LYS A 85 -38.52 -15.12 23.57
CA LYS A 85 -37.27 -15.32 24.33
C LYS A 85 -36.26 -14.18 24.12
N GLN A 86 -36.69 -12.96 23.84
CA GLN A 86 -35.76 -11.84 23.82
C GLN A 86 -35.17 -11.63 25.22
N SER A 87 -33.86 -11.86 25.30
CA SER A 87 -33.01 -11.41 26.41
C SER A 87 -33.33 -9.94 26.72
N ARG A 88 -33.46 -9.59 28.01
CA ARG A 88 -33.62 -8.19 28.45
C ARG A 88 -32.37 -7.33 28.22
N LEU A 89 -31.28 -7.94 27.74
CA LEU A 89 -30.01 -7.26 27.46
C LEU A 89 -29.94 -6.92 25.97
N GLN A 90 -29.55 -5.68 25.66
CA GLN A 90 -29.29 -5.23 24.30
C GLN A 90 -28.11 -6.02 23.73
N LEU A 91 -28.33 -6.66 22.57
CA LEU A 91 -27.26 -7.29 21.80
C LEU A 91 -26.49 -6.22 21.03
N PRO A 92 -25.22 -6.46 20.66
CA PRO A 92 -24.50 -5.59 19.76
C PRO A 92 -25.28 -5.37 18.45
N PRO A 93 -25.07 -4.25 17.74
CA PRO A 93 -25.83 -3.95 16.54
C PRO A 93 -25.43 -4.86 15.36
N GLY A 94 -26.28 -4.93 14.35
CA GLY A 94 -26.07 -5.77 13.18
C GLY A 94 -27.25 -5.74 12.20
N PRO A 95 -27.09 -6.39 11.04
CA PRO A 95 -28.07 -6.33 9.96
C PRO A 95 -29.45 -6.86 10.35
N LYS A 96 -30.49 -6.26 9.77
CA LYS A 96 -31.88 -6.65 10.04
C LYS A 96 -32.11 -8.10 9.64
N LYS A 97 -32.31 -8.95 10.65
CA LYS A 97 -32.53 -10.38 10.49
C LYS A 97 -33.84 -10.70 9.76
N LEU A 98 -33.79 -11.63 8.80
CA LEU A 98 -34.97 -12.21 8.19
C LEU A 98 -35.64 -13.22 9.16
N PRO A 99 -36.97 -13.42 9.08
CA PRO A 99 -37.63 -14.46 9.86
C PRO A 99 -37.01 -15.84 9.62
N LEU A 100 -36.79 -16.61 10.70
CA LEU A 100 -36.30 -18.00 10.72
C LEU A 100 -34.84 -18.25 10.29
N ILE A 101 -34.33 -17.54 9.27
CA ILE A 101 -32.97 -17.74 8.72
C ILE A 101 -31.98 -16.65 9.16
N GLY A 102 -32.47 -15.58 9.78
CA GLY A 102 -31.67 -14.48 10.27
C GLY A 102 -30.91 -13.75 9.15
N ASN A 103 -29.60 -13.61 9.32
CA ASN A 103 -28.63 -12.99 8.42
C ASN A 103 -27.84 -14.01 7.58
N LEU A 104 -28.29 -15.26 7.49
CA LEU A 104 -27.57 -16.31 6.75
C LEU A 104 -27.32 -15.94 5.27
N LEU A 105 -28.28 -15.26 4.64
CA LEU A 105 -28.15 -14.82 3.24
C LEU A 105 -27.36 -13.51 3.09
N ASP A 106 -27.11 -12.83 4.20
CA ASP A 106 -26.41 -11.55 4.21
C ASP A 106 -24.87 -11.77 4.20
N VAL A 107 -24.40 -12.93 4.67
CA VAL A 107 -22.96 -13.25 4.75
C VAL A 107 -22.46 -13.79 3.39
N PRO A 108 -21.48 -13.12 2.74
CA PRO A 108 -21.01 -13.56 1.44
C PRO A 108 -20.14 -14.83 1.56
N PRO A 109 -20.18 -15.73 0.55
CA PRO A 109 -19.46 -17.01 0.59
C PRO A 109 -17.94 -16.86 0.37
N TRP A 110 -17.49 -15.70 -0.13
CA TRP A 110 -16.09 -15.40 -0.36
C TRP A 110 -15.74 -14.08 0.31
N GLN A 111 -14.61 -14.04 1.02
CA GLN A 111 -14.14 -12.87 1.79
C GLN A 111 -15.18 -12.25 2.75
N PRO A 112 -15.83 -13.05 3.63
CA PRO A 112 -16.86 -12.56 4.54
C PRO A 112 -16.39 -11.46 5.50
N TRP A 113 -15.09 -11.42 5.82
CA TRP A 113 -14.49 -10.37 6.64
C TRP A 113 -14.70 -8.96 6.06
N LYS A 114 -14.70 -8.78 4.73
CA LYS A 114 -14.99 -7.49 4.09
C LYS A 114 -16.39 -7.00 4.45
N LYS A 115 -17.39 -7.88 4.33
CA LYS A 115 -18.78 -7.53 4.66
C LYS A 115 -18.97 -7.26 6.14
N TYR A 116 -18.23 -7.96 7.00
CA TYR A 116 -18.23 -7.68 8.42
C TYR A 116 -17.64 -6.30 8.74
N MET A 117 -16.55 -5.90 8.07
CA MET A 117 -15.97 -4.57 8.23
C MET A 117 -16.89 -3.46 7.71
N GLU A 118 -17.59 -3.69 6.59
CA GLU A 118 -18.64 -2.78 6.10
C GLU A 118 -19.72 -2.57 7.18
N TRP A 119 -20.25 -3.66 7.77
CA TRP A 119 -21.26 -3.56 8.82
C TRP A 119 -20.73 -2.92 10.10
N ALA A 120 -19.46 -3.12 10.44
CA ALA A 120 -18.86 -2.51 11.63
C ALA A 120 -18.90 -0.98 11.54
N ARG A 121 -18.65 -0.46 10.32
CA ARG A 121 -18.78 0.97 10.01
C ARG A 121 -20.25 1.40 9.95
N GLU A 122 -21.11 0.65 9.27
CA GLU A 122 -22.55 0.97 9.13
C GLU A 122 -23.26 1.08 10.49
N TYR A 123 -22.92 0.19 11.42
CA TYR A 123 -23.54 0.12 12.74
C TYR A 123 -22.76 0.86 13.83
N ASP A 124 -21.66 1.53 13.48
CA ASP A 124 -20.75 2.23 14.40
C ASP A 124 -20.43 1.38 15.64
N SER A 125 -19.93 0.17 15.41
CA SER A 125 -19.65 -0.79 16.48
C SER A 125 -18.51 -1.73 16.15
N ASP A 126 -17.56 -1.79 17.08
CA ASP A 126 -16.44 -2.74 17.09
C ASP A 126 -16.86 -4.19 17.37
N ILE A 127 -18.09 -4.38 17.81
CA ILE A 127 -18.69 -5.68 18.10
C ILE A 127 -20.01 -5.75 17.33
N LEU A 128 -20.08 -6.64 16.35
CA LEU A 128 -21.31 -6.87 15.62
C LEU A 128 -21.98 -8.15 16.07
N HIS A 129 -23.31 -8.18 15.97
CA HIS A 129 -24.10 -9.38 16.16
C HIS A 129 -24.82 -9.75 14.87
N LEU A 130 -24.64 -10.99 14.44
CA LEU A 130 -25.42 -11.59 13.37
C LEU A 130 -26.17 -12.79 13.91
N ASP A 131 -27.40 -12.98 13.45
CA ASP A 131 -28.16 -14.20 13.69
C ASP A 131 -28.03 -15.11 12.48
N ILE A 132 -27.18 -16.13 12.51
CA ILE A 132 -27.08 -17.09 11.42
C ILE A 132 -28.02 -18.25 11.73
N ALA A 133 -29.27 -18.14 11.25
CA ALA A 133 -30.32 -19.13 11.45
C ALA A 133 -30.54 -19.54 12.93
N GLY A 134 -30.58 -18.55 13.83
CA GLY A 134 -30.74 -18.74 15.27
C GLY A 134 -29.44 -18.92 16.05
N GLN A 135 -28.26 -18.98 15.39
CA GLN A 135 -26.96 -18.94 16.05
C GLN A 135 -26.43 -17.51 16.09
N SER A 136 -26.07 -17.04 17.29
CA SER A 136 -25.41 -15.75 17.45
C SER A 136 -23.96 -15.83 17.01
N LEU A 137 -23.61 -15.07 15.98
CA LEU A 137 -22.25 -14.83 15.53
C LEU A 137 -21.85 -13.44 16.02
N ILE A 138 -20.76 -13.35 16.78
CA ILE A 138 -20.18 -12.09 17.23
C ILE A 138 -18.94 -11.84 16.39
N ILE A 139 -18.92 -10.73 15.67
CA ILE A 139 -17.73 -10.31 14.92
C ILE A 139 -17.04 -9.19 15.68
N LEU A 140 -15.73 -9.33 15.85
CA LEU A 140 -14.87 -8.32 16.45
C LEU A 140 -14.10 -7.66 15.30
N SER A 141 -14.34 -6.38 15.09
CA SER A 141 -13.81 -5.61 13.95
C SER A 141 -12.70 -4.64 14.36
N SER A 142 -12.34 -4.59 15.65
CA SER A 142 -11.20 -3.82 16.16
C SER A 142 -10.21 -4.68 16.94
N VAL A 143 -8.95 -4.27 16.96
CA VAL A 143 -7.90 -4.90 17.76
C VAL A 143 -8.21 -4.72 19.25
N GLU A 144 -8.78 -3.58 19.63
CA GLU A 144 -9.20 -3.27 20.99
C GLU A 144 -10.27 -4.24 21.48
N ALA A 145 -11.35 -4.46 20.72
CA ALA A 145 -12.37 -5.44 21.07
C ALA A 145 -11.81 -6.87 21.07
N THR A 146 -10.91 -7.18 20.14
CA THR A 146 -10.24 -8.49 20.08
C THR A 146 -9.36 -8.74 21.29
N LYS A 147 -8.52 -7.78 21.71
CA LYS A 147 -7.68 -7.89 22.92
C LYS A 147 -8.51 -7.89 24.18
N ASP A 148 -9.49 -6.99 24.30
CA ASP A 148 -10.34 -6.92 25.47
C ASP A 148 -11.13 -8.23 25.67
N LEU A 149 -11.75 -8.75 24.61
CA LEU A 149 -12.56 -9.98 24.73
C LEU A 149 -11.71 -11.24 24.67
N LEU A 150 -10.83 -11.40 23.69
CA LEU A 150 -10.13 -12.67 23.43
C LEU A 150 -8.81 -12.83 24.20
N GLU A 151 -8.22 -11.75 24.73
CA GLU A 151 -6.98 -11.79 25.51
C GLU A 151 -7.23 -11.49 27.00
N LYS A 152 -7.60 -10.24 27.34
CA LYS A 152 -7.85 -9.80 28.73
C LYS A 152 -8.96 -10.61 29.39
N ARG A 153 -10.01 -10.93 28.62
CA ARG A 153 -11.14 -11.74 29.05
C ARG A 153 -11.14 -13.13 28.38
N SER A 154 -9.97 -13.60 27.93
CA SER A 154 -9.80 -14.90 27.29
C SER A 154 -10.49 -16.05 28.03
N GLY A 155 -10.44 -16.06 29.36
CA GLY A 155 -11.12 -17.05 30.21
C GLY A 155 -12.65 -17.11 30.06
N ARG A 156 -13.29 -16.10 29.46
CA ARG A 156 -14.73 -16.04 29.16
C ARG A 156 -15.06 -16.28 27.69
N TYR A 157 -14.19 -15.89 26.76
CA TYR A 157 -14.50 -15.84 25.32
C TYR A 157 -13.65 -16.75 24.42
N SER A 158 -12.59 -17.38 24.92
CA SER A 158 -11.67 -18.20 24.10
C SER A 158 -12.11 -19.66 23.89
N ASP A 159 -13.38 -20.00 24.14
CA ASP A 159 -13.91 -21.35 23.85
C ASP A 159 -14.14 -21.53 22.32
N ARG A 160 -14.25 -22.78 21.85
CA ARG A 160 -14.43 -23.10 20.41
C ARG A 160 -15.89 -23.23 20.03
N ALA A 161 -16.25 -22.64 18.89
CA ALA A 161 -17.57 -22.78 18.30
C ALA A 161 -17.90 -24.25 18.01
N ARG A 162 -19.19 -24.59 18.12
CA ARG A 162 -19.67 -25.93 17.77
C ARG A 162 -19.71 -26.06 16.25
N LEU A 163 -18.96 -27.01 15.70
CA LEU A 163 -18.91 -27.30 14.25
C LEU A 163 -19.47 -28.71 13.97
N PRO A 164 -20.80 -28.88 13.86
CA PRO A 164 -21.42 -30.20 13.65
C PRO A 164 -20.84 -31.03 12.50
N MET A 165 -20.53 -30.41 11.36
CA MET A 165 -19.98 -31.12 10.21
C MET A 165 -18.56 -31.62 10.50
N CYS A 166 -17.64 -30.71 10.84
CA CYS A 166 -16.23 -31.04 11.05
C CYS A 166 -16.00 -31.84 12.35
N VAL A 167 -16.55 -31.40 13.47
CA VAL A 167 -16.27 -31.99 14.78
C VAL A 167 -17.12 -33.23 15.04
N GLU A 168 -18.44 -33.18 14.83
CA GLU A 168 -19.33 -34.27 15.26
C GLU A 168 -19.49 -35.38 14.20
N LEU A 169 -19.68 -34.99 12.93
CA LEU A 169 -19.93 -35.94 11.85
C LEU A 169 -18.62 -36.51 11.28
N MET A 170 -17.69 -35.63 10.88
CA MET A 170 -16.36 -36.05 10.40
C MET A 170 -15.47 -36.55 11.54
N GLY A 171 -15.64 -36.07 12.78
CA GLY A 171 -14.86 -36.56 13.92
C GLY A 171 -13.51 -35.86 14.07
N TYR A 172 -13.47 -34.54 14.07
CA TYR A 172 -12.30 -33.78 14.50
C TYR A 172 -12.34 -33.37 15.98
N ASP A 173 -13.15 -34.05 16.79
CA ASP A 173 -13.33 -33.81 18.23
C ASP A 173 -12.04 -33.98 19.05
N TYR A 174 -11.09 -34.77 18.56
CA TYR A 174 -9.77 -34.90 19.17
C TYR A 174 -8.85 -33.69 18.93
N ASN A 175 -9.13 -32.85 17.93
CA ASN A 175 -8.22 -31.79 17.51
C ASN A 175 -8.28 -30.60 18.47
N VAL A 176 -7.16 -30.26 19.10
CA VAL A 176 -7.08 -29.19 20.12
C VAL A 176 -7.46 -27.82 19.57
N ALA A 177 -7.28 -27.58 18.27
CA ALA A 177 -7.69 -26.34 17.62
C ALA A 177 -9.22 -26.18 17.54
N MET A 178 -9.98 -27.28 17.59
CA MET A 178 -11.44 -27.33 17.50
C MET A 178 -12.13 -27.79 18.80
N MET A 179 -11.37 -28.34 19.73
CA MET A 179 -11.86 -28.85 21.00
C MET A 179 -12.29 -27.70 21.92
N LYS A 180 -13.45 -27.88 22.57
CA LYS A 180 -13.94 -26.92 23.56
C LYS A 180 -13.07 -26.89 24.81
N TYR A 181 -12.97 -25.74 25.43
CA TYR A 181 -12.27 -25.56 26.68
C TYR A 181 -12.87 -26.45 27.77
N GLY A 182 -12.04 -27.31 28.34
CA GLY A 182 -12.47 -28.34 29.27
C GLY A 182 -11.27 -29.05 29.90
N THR A 183 -11.55 -30.08 30.68
CA THR A 183 -10.52 -30.95 31.27
C THR A 183 -9.64 -31.58 30.19
N GLU A 184 -10.25 -32.08 29.11
CA GLU A 184 -9.55 -32.69 27.97
C GLU A 184 -8.67 -31.68 27.22
N TRP A 185 -9.19 -30.49 26.92
CA TRP A 185 -8.41 -29.44 26.26
C TRP A 185 -7.20 -29.01 27.10
N ARG A 186 -7.39 -28.82 28.41
CA ARG A 186 -6.29 -28.46 29.33
C ARG A 186 -5.25 -29.58 29.42
N ALA A 187 -5.67 -30.84 29.41
CA ALA A 187 -4.77 -31.99 29.40
C ALA A 187 -3.90 -32.01 28.13
N ASN A 188 -4.53 -31.86 26.96
CA ASN A 188 -3.82 -31.78 25.67
C ASN A 188 -2.86 -30.58 25.61
N ARG A 189 -3.32 -29.37 25.99
CA ARG A 189 -2.50 -28.14 25.99
C ARG A 189 -1.30 -28.27 26.94
N ARG A 190 -1.50 -28.86 28.12
CA ARG A 190 -0.42 -29.11 29.07
C ARG A 190 0.60 -30.10 28.52
N LEU A 191 0.14 -31.14 27.82
CA LEU A 191 1.01 -32.13 27.18
C LEU A 191 1.88 -31.48 26.09
N MET A 192 1.28 -30.66 25.22
CA MET A 192 1.98 -29.91 24.17
C MET A 192 3.08 -29.00 24.74
N ASN A 193 2.75 -28.25 25.80
CA ASN A 193 3.67 -27.29 26.41
C ASN A 193 4.88 -27.95 27.10
N GLN A 194 4.83 -29.25 27.39
CA GLN A 194 6.00 -29.95 27.94
C GLN A 194 7.15 -29.95 26.96
N ASP A 195 6.89 -30.26 25.68
CA ASP A 195 7.94 -30.46 24.68
C ASP A 195 8.11 -29.24 23.76
N PHE A 196 7.03 -28.49 23.53
CA PHE A 196 7.00 -27.34 22.60
C PHE A 196 6.80 -25.99 23.28
N GLY A 197 6.65 -25.94 24.61
CA GLY A 197 6.34 -24.70 25.34
C GLY A 197 7.50 -23.71 25.48
N SER A 198 8.69 -24.03 24.98
CA SER A 198 9.82 -23.10 24.92
C SER A 198 10.76 -23.46 23.77
N ALA A 199 11.44 -22.45 23.21
CA ALA A 199 12.44 -22.66 22.17
C ALA A 199 13.52 -23.67 22.60
N THR A 200 14.00 -23.60 23.85
CA THR A 200 15.02 -24.51 24.39
C THR A 200 14.60 -25.97 24.33
N ARG A 201 13.34 -26.28 24.64
CA ARG A 201 12.84 -27.66 24.61
C ARG A 201 12.60 -28.13 23.18
N ALA A 202 12.11 -27.27 22.29
CA ALA A 202 11.93 -27.60 20.88
C ALA A 202 13.26 -27.96 20.17
N ARG A 203 14.42 -27.52 20.69
CA ARG A 203 15.75 -27.85 20.13
C ARG A 203 16.04 -29.34 20.08
N ILE A 204 15.39 -30.17 20.93
CA ILE A 204 15.59 -31.63 20.92
C ILE A 204 15.20 -32.26 19.58
N PHE A 205 14.32 -31.61 18.80
CA PHE A 205 13.85 -32.11 17.51
C PHE A 205 14.74 -31.71 16.33
N ARG A 206 15.73 -30.83 16.53
CA ARG A 206 16.62 -30.34 15.47
C ARG A 206 17.36 -31.44 14.70
N PRO A 207 17.86 -32.52 15.32
CA PRO A 207 18.48 -33.62 14.56
C PRO A 207 17.50 -34.28 13.58
N VAL A 208 16.23 -34.41 13.97
CA VAL A 208 15.16 -34.94 13.11
C VAL A 208 14.86 -33.96 11.97
N GLN A 209 14.75 -32.67 12.28
CA GLN A 209 14.51 -31.61 11.29
C GLN A 209 15.63 -31.55 10.24
N LEU A 210 16.90 -31.54 10.67
CA LEU A 210 18.06 -31.56 9.76
C LEU A 210 18.07 -32.82 8.90
N GLY A 211 17.80 -33.99 9.49
CA GLY A 211 17.71 -35.25 8.76
C GLY A 211 16.65 -35.21 7.65
N ALA A 212 15.45 -34.70 7.97
CA ALA A 212 14.37 -34.54 6.99
C ALA A 212 14.74 -33.56 5.88
N VAL A 213 15.35 -32.41 6.21
CA VAL A 213 15.84 -31.44 5.22
C VAL A 213 16.89 -32.06 4.29
N HIS A 214 17.86 -32.82 4.82
CA HIS A 214 18.85 -33.51 3.99
C HIS A 214 18.20 -34.53 3.04
N ASN A 215 17.15 -35.23 3.48
CA ASN A 215 16.39 -36.13 2.62
C ASN A 215 15.62 -35.38 1.53
N LEU A 216 15.02 -34.23 1.84
CA LEU A 216 14.39 -33.35 0.85
C LEU A 216 15.40 -32.88 -0.20
N LEU A 217 16.58 -32.42 0.21
CA LEU A 217 17.63 -31.98 -0.72
C LEU A 217 18.09 -33.11 -1.65
N LYS A 218 18.27 -34.33 -1.13
CA LYS A 218 18.58 -35.51 -1.97
C LYS A 218 17.47 -35.82 -2.98
N ARG A 219 16.21 -35.55 -2.65
CA ARG A 219 15.09 -35.72 -3.58
C ARG A 219 15.10 -34.67 -4.67
N PHE A 220 15.34 -33.40 -4.33
CA PHE A 220 15.47 -32.35 -5.33
C PHE A 220 16.59 -32.66 -6.32
N LEU A 221 17.74 -33.17 -5.86
CA LEU A 221 18.82 -33.62 -6.76
C LEU A 221 18.39 -34.77 -7.69
N ARG A 222 17.57 -35.71 -7.21
CA ARG A 222 17.07 -36.84 -8.04
C ARG A 222 15.94 -36.45 -8.99
N LEU A 223 15.22 -35.36 -8.71
CA LEU A 223 14.16 -34.84 -9.59
C LEU A 223 14.75 -34.19 -10.84
N GLU A 224 15.92 -33.55 -10.72
CA GLU A 224 16.69 -32.99 -11.84
C GLU A 224 17.06 -34.07 -12.89
N ASP A 225 17.26 -35.31 -12.45
CA ASP A 225 17.60 -36.46 -13.32
C ASP A 225 16.37 -37.15 -13.97
N ARG A 226 15.12 -36.77 -13.62
CA ARG A 226 13.88 -37.48 -14.03
C ARG A 226 12.98 -36.71 -15.01
N ALA A 227 13.44 -35.56 -15.52
CA ALA A 227 12.63 -34.59 -16.25
C ALA A 227 12.00 -35.05 -17.59
N ASP A 228 12.16 -36.32 -18.01
CA ASP A 228 11.69 -36.80 -19.32
C ASP A 228 10.70 -37.99 -19.28
N ALA A 229 10.41 -38.60 -18.13
CA ALA A 229 9.73 -39.91 -18.11
C ALA A 229 8.29 -39.96 -17.55
N SER A 230 7.84 -39.02 -16.71
CA SER A 230 6.60 -39.16 -15.92
C SER A 230 5.38 -38.37 -16.40
N GLY A 231 5.54 -37.39 -17.30
CA GLY A 231 4.42 -36.58 -17.82
C GLY A 231 3.75 -35.63 -16.80
N ASN A 232 4.25 -35.55 -15.56
CA ASN A 232 3.85 -34.55 -14.57
C ASN A 232 4.67 -33.26 -14.74
N SER A 233 4.15 -32.11 -14.30
CA SER A 233 4.92 -30.87 -14.34
C SER A 233 6.01 -30.88 -13.26
N GLU A 234 7.16 -30.26 -13.53
CA GLU A 234 8.26 -30.09 -12.55
C GLU A 234 7.77 -29.47 -11.22
N PHE A 235 6.72 -28.65 -11.29
CA PHE A 235 6.09 -28.03 -10.13
C PHE A 235 5.32 -29.04 -9.25
N ASP A 236 4.61 -30.00 -9.86
CA ASP A 236 3.86 -31.03 -9.14
C ASP A 236 4.82 -31.95 -8.36
N ASP A 237 5.96 -32.28 -8.97
CA ASP A 237 7.01 -33.09 -8.35
C ASP A 237 7.67 -32.36 -7.16
N TRP A 238 7.92 -31.04 -7.30
CA TRP A 238 8.44 -30.21 -6.22
C TRP A 238 7.47 -30.11 -5.03
N MET A 239 6.19 -29.88 -5.31
CA MET A 239 5.17 -29.74 -4.27
C MET A 239 4.95 -31.06 -3.52
N SER A 240 4.93 -32.17 -4.25
CA SER A 240 4.86 -33.52 -3.68
C SER A 240 6.05 -33.81 -2.76
N ALA A 241 7.28 -33.48 -3.19
CA ALA A 241 8.47 -33.62 -2.35
C ALA A 241 8.38 -32.77 -1.07
N SER A 242 7.85 -31.55 -1.17
CA SER A 242 7.70 -30.62 -0.03
C SER A 242 6.64 -31.09 0.98
N ARG A 243 5.47 -31.54 0.51
CA ARG A 243 4.43 -32.14 1.38
C ARG A 243 4.94 -33.35 2.13
N ARG A 244 5.69 -34.18 1.43
CA ARG A 244 6.29 -35.36 2.03
C ARG A 244 7.35 -35.04 3.06
N TRP A 245 8.19 -34.04 2.83
CA TRP A 245 9.16 -33.59 3.82
C TRP A 245 8.47 -33.14 5.11
N ALA A 246 7.41 -32.34 5.00
CA ALA A 246 6.63 -31.89 6.15
C ALA A 246 5.99 -33.07 6.91
N ALA A 247 5.46 -34.05 6.17
CA ALA A 247 4.91 -35.27 6.73
C ALA A 247 5.99 -36.16 7.40
N GLU A 248 7.15 -36.37 6.76
CA GLU A 248 8.27 -37.16 7.29
C GLU A 248 8.78 -36.59 8.61
N MET A 249 9.02 -35.27 8.64
CA MET A 249 9.45 -34.57 9.85
C MET A 249 8.43 -34.75 10.97
N THR A 250 7.15 -34.50 10.68
CA THR A 250 6.10 -34.54 11.71
C THR A 250 5.83 -35.95 12.20
N MET A 251 5.82 -36.94 11.31
CA MET A 251 5.63 -38.36 11.64
C MET A 251 6.77 -38.92 12.49
N LYS A 252 8.01 -38.53 12.19
CA LYS A 252 9.16 -38.95 12.98
C LYS A 252 9.17 -38.31 14.38
N ILE A 253 8.82 -37.03 14.49
CA ILE A 253 8.71 -36.33 15.79
C ILE A 253 7.55 -36.88 16.62
N ALA A 254 6.36 -36.99 16.03
CA ALA A 254 5.14 -37.35 16.75
C ALA A 254 5.09 -38.85 17.07
N TYR A 255 5.45 -39.70 16.12
CA TYR A 255 5.19 -41.15 16.17
C TYR A 255 6.47 -42.00 16.11
N GLY A 256 7.59 -41.46 15.66
CA GLY A 256 8.83 -42.24 15.46
C GLY A 256 8.78 -43.13 14.21
N ILE A 257 7.82 -42.89 13.32
CA ILE A 257 7.61 -43.66 12.10
C ILE A 257 8.48 -43.09 10.97
N ASN A 258 9.18 -43.95 10.25
CA ASN A 258 9.86 -43.61 9.00
C ASN A 258 8.93 -43.92 7.82
N LEU A 259 8.73 -42.95 6.93
CA LEU A 259 7.86 -43.09 5.77
C LEU A 259 8.52 -43.93 4.66
N ARG A 260 7.73 -44.70 3.92
CA ARG A 260 8.11 -45.49 2.74
C ARG A 260 8.52 -44.61 1.57
N GLU A 261 9.29 -45.17 0.62
CA GLU A 261 9.99 -44.43 -0.44
C GLU A 261 9.10 -43.82 -1.53
N ASP A 262 8.00 -44.43 -1.95
CA ASP A 262 6.94 -43.85 -2.78
C ASP A 262 5.61 -44.39 -2.22
N ASP A 263 4.46 -43.78 -2.51
CA ASP A 263 3.11 -44.25 -2.09
C ASP A 263 2.80 -44.42 -0.59
N ASP A 264 3.45 -43.66 0.30
CA ASP A 264 3.23 -43.82 1.74
C ASP A 264 1.77 -43.49 2.16
N PRO A 265 1.05 -44.44 2.79
CA PRO A 265 -0.36 -44.27 3.13
C PRO A 265 -0.61 -43.18 4.16
N TYR A 266 0.38 -42.81 4.99
CA TYR A 266 0.22 -41.74 5.96
C TYR A 266 0.26 -40.36 5.31
N VAL A 267 1.01 -40.19 4.23
CA VAL A 267 1.08 -38.93 3.47
C VAL A 267 -0.25 -38.70 2.75
N GLU A 268 -0.73 -39.71 2.02
CA GLU A 268 -2.03 -39.65 1.32
C GLU A 268 -3.18 -39.40 2.31
N LEU A 269 -3.12 -40.02 3.49
CA LEU A 269 -4.09 -39.82 4.56
C LEU A 269 -4.11 -38.38 5.07
N ALA A 270 -2.95 -37.74 5.23
CA ALA A 270 -2.86 -36.34 5.66
C ALA A 270 -3.34 -35.38 4.57
N GLU A 271 -2.95 -35.58 3.31
CA GLU A 271 -3.42 -34.76 2.19
C GLU A 271 -4.94 -34.83 2.06
N ASN A 272 -5.52 -36.03 2.15
CA ASN A 272 -6.96 -36.21 2.12
C ASN A 272 -7.66 -35.58 3.34
N ALA A 273 -7.10 -35.73 4.54
CA ALA A 273 -7.66 -35.11 5.75
C ALA A 273 -7.68 -33.58 5.64
N VAL A 274 -6.58 -32.95 5.21
CA VAL A 274 -6.48 -31.49 5.05
C VAL A 274 -7.41 -30.99 3.93
N ARG A 275 -7.41 -31.65 2.77
CA ARG A 275 -8.28 -31.28 1.65
C ARG A 275 -9.75 -31.35 2.04
N THR A 276 -10.17 -32.46 2.64
CA THR A 276 -11.58 -32.66 3.05
C THR A 276 -11.98 -31.73 4.19
N LEU A 277 -11.05 -31.40 5.09
CA LEU A 277 -11.29 -30.39 6.13
C LEU A 277 -11.45 -28.99 5.52
N SER A 278 -10.58 -28.59 4.59
CA SER A 278 -10.69 -27.31 3.87
C SER A 278 -12.00 -27.20 3.11
N ASP A 279 -12.41 -28.29 2.46
CA ASP A 279 -13.70 -28.40 1.78
C ASP A 279 -14.89 -28.31 2.74
N ALA A 280 -14.81 -28.92 3.93
CA ALA A 280 -15.90 -28.92 4.92
C ALA A 280 -16.00 -27.60 5.68
N GLY A 281 -14.87 -26.90 5.86
CA GLY A 281 -14.76 -25.66 6.61
C GLY A 281 -15.28 -24.41 5.89
N VAL A 282 -15.70 -24.53 4.63
CA VAL A 282 -16.29 -23.42 3.86
C VAL A 282 -17.60 -22.96 4.53
N PRO A 283 -17.68 -21.72 5.05
CA PRO A 283 -18.89 -21.22 5.71
C PRO A 283 -20.12 -21.33 4.81
N GLY A 284 -21.22 -21.86 5.36
CA GLY A 284 -22.50 -21.98 4.65
C GLY A 284 -22.62 -23.16 3.68
N LYS A 285 -21.54 -23.93 3.41
CA LYS A 285 -21.60 -25.09 2.51
C LYS A 285 -22.56 -26.19 2.99
N TYR A 286 -22.59 -26.45 4.30
CA TYR A 286 -23.45 -27.47 4.89
C TYR A 286 -24.41 -26.87 5.93
N LEU A 287 -25.71 -26.97 5.67
CA LEU A 287 -26.75 -26.46 6.56
C LEU A 287 -26.74 -27.10 7.96
N VAL A 288 -26.10 -28.26 8.14
CA VAL A 288 -25.99 -28.92 9.44
C VAL A 288 -25.16 -28.11 10.44
N ASP A 289 -24.25 -27.24 9.97
CA ASP A 289 -23.48 -26.36 10.85
C ASP A 289 -24.34 -25.24 11.44
N ALA A 290 -25.32 -24.74 10.69
CA ALA A 290 -26.31 -23.78 11.16
C ALA A 290 -27.47 -24.45 11.92
N PHE A 291 -27.87 -25.66 11.50
CA PHE A 291 -28.97 -26.43 12.10
C PHE A 291 -28.49 -27.81 12.58
N PRO A 292 -27.89 -27.91 13.78
CA PRO A 292 -27.32 -29.16 14.28
C PRO A 292 -28.31 -30.34 14.34
N LEU A 293 -29.62 -30.09 14.42
CA LEU A 293 -30.65 -31.14 14.42
C LEU A 293 -30.67 -31.94 13.10
N LEU A 294 -30.22 -31.35 11.98
CA LEU A 294 -30.13 -32.05 10.70
C LEU A 294 -29.22 -33.27 10.76
N LYS A 295 -28.27 -33.31 11.72
CA LYS A 295 -27.41 -34.47 11.94
C LYS A 295 -28.18 -35.74 12.33
N TYR A 296 -29.45 -35.65 12.74
CA TYR A 296 -30.30 -36.80 13.08
C TYR A 296 -31.22 -37.25 11.93
N VAL A 297 -31.32 -36.47 10.85
CA VAL A 297 -32.16 -36.81 9.70
C VAL A 297 -31.66 -38.09 9.00
N PRO A 298 -32.51 -39.05 8.63
CA PRO A 298 -32.06 -40.27 7.96
C PRO A 298 -31.26 -40.00 6.67
N SER A 299 -30.19 -40.75 6.43
CA SER A 299 -29.28 -40.55 5.27
C SER A 299 -29.91 -40.81 3.90
N TRP A 300 -31.11 -41.41 3.86
CA TRP A 300 -31.90 -41.62 2.65
C TRP A 300 -32.77 -40.41 2.25
N LEU A 301 -32.98 -39.44 3.15
CA LEU A 301 -33.83 -38.28 2.88
C LEU A 301 -33.16 -37.34 1.85
N PRO A 302 -33.90 -36.83 0.84
CA PRO A 302 -33.39 -35.79 -0.06
C PRO A 302 -32.81 -34.59 0.71
N GLY A 303 -31.61 -34.15 0.34
CA GLY A 303 -30.86 -33.09 1.04
C GLY A 303 -29.91 -33.57 2.15
N ALA A 304 -29.97 -34.85 2.57
CA ALA A 304 -29.05 -35.43 3.56
C ALA A 304 -27.71 -35.92 2.96
N GLY A 305 -27.32 -35.43 1.77
CA GLY A 305 -26.09 -35.84 1.07
C GLY A 305 -24.81 -35.60 1.88
N PHE A 306 -24.80 -34.55 2.71
CA PHE A 306 -23.69 -34.23 3.62
C PHE A 306 -23.33 -35.37 4.58
N LYS A 307 -24.28 -36.25 4.92
CA LYS A 307 -23.99 -37.42 5.76
C LYS A 307 -23.13 -38.46 5.05
N ARG A 308 -23.25 -38.57 3.72
CA ARG A 308 -22.40 -39.46 2.91
C ARG A 308 -20.99 -38.89 2.81
N ASP A 309 -20.88 -37.58 2.59
CA ASP A 309 -19.59 -36.89 2.61
C ASP A 309 -18.91 -37.04 3.97
N ALA A 310 -19.63 -36.75 5.07
CA ALA A 310 -19.07 -36.89 6.41
C ALA A 310 -18.66 -38.33 6.74
N ALA A 311 -19.47 -39.34 6.37
CA ALA A 311 -19.11 -40.74 6.59
C ALA A 311 -17.85 -41.14 5.82
N ARG A 312 -17.71 -40.67 4.57
CA ARG A 312 -16.51 -40.90 3.75
C ARG A 312 -15.29 -40.17 4.34
N TRP A 313 -15.45 -38.91 4.72
CA TRP A 313 -14.36 -38.07 5.21
C TRP A 313 -13.93 -38.40 6.64
N ARG A 314 -14.82 -38.97 7.45
CA ARG A 314 -14.52 -39.44 8.80
C ARG A 314 -13.37 -40.44 8.84
N VAL A 315 -13.25 -41.27 7.80
CA VAL A 315 -12.15 -42.23 7.67
C VAL A 315 -10.80 -41.51 7.66
N PHE A 316 -10.68 -40.40 6.93
CA PHE A 316 -9.46 -39.60 6.89
C PHE A 316 -9.25 -38.80 8.19
N ALA A 317 -10.31 -38.15 8.68
CA ALA A 317 -10.27 -37.30 9.86
C ALA A 317 -9.85 -38.04 11.13
N GLN A 318 -10.36 -39.26 11.35
CA GLN A 318 -9.95 -40.11 12.48
C GLN A 318 -8.66 -40.88 12.15
N GLY A 319 -8.53 -41.36 10.92
CA GLY A 319 -7.39 -42.14 10.47
C GLY A 319 -6.05 -41.44 10.68
N ILE A 320 -5.98 -40.12 10.42
CA ILE A 320 -4.74 -39.34 10.61
C ILE A 320 -4.23 -39.36 12.07
N ALA A 321 -5.12 -39.53 13.05
CA ALA A 321 -4.76 -39.67 14.46
C ALA A 321 -4.59 -41.14 14.88
N ASP A 322 -5.44 -42.05 14.38
CA ASP A 322 -5.49 -43.47 14.77
C ASP A 322 -4.37 -44.31 14.19
N ALA A 323 -4.22 -44.29 12.87
CA ALA A 323 -3.36 -45.22 12.15
C ALA A 323 -1.88 -45.12 12.58
N PRO A 324 -1.27 -43.92 12.69
CA PRO A 324 0.11 -43.82 13.15
C PRO A 324 0.26 -44.07 14.67
N PHE A 325 -0.77 -43.77 15.46
CA PHE A 325 -0.76 -44.02 16.90
C PHE A 325 -0.75 -45.52 17.23
N GLU A 326 -1.62 -46.30 16.59
CA GLU A 326 -1.68 -47.75 16.79
C GLU A 326 -0.42 -48.45 16.27
N GLU A 327 0.16 -47.99 15.17
CA GLU A 327 1.44 -48.52 14.69
C GLU A 327 2.57 -48.25 15.69
N THR A 328 2.61 -47.06 16.29
CA THR A 328 3.59 -46.75 17.34
C THR A 328 3.39 -47.66 18.57
N LYS A 329 2.14 -47.88 19.00
CA LYS A 329 1.83 -48.81 20.09
C LYS A 329 2.27 -50.24 19.79
N ARG A 330 2.09 -50.70 18.55
CA ARG A 330 2.57 -52.01 18.10
C ARG A 330 4.09 -52.08 18.21
N GLN A 331 4.81 -51.07 17.73
CA GLN A 331 6.27 -51.02 17.86
C GLN A 331 6.74 -50.98 19.32
N ILE A 332 5.99 -50.34 20.23
CA ILE A 332 6.28 -50.36 21.67
C ILE A 332 6.12 -51.78 22.22
N ALA A 333 5.03 -52.47 21.88
CA ALA A 333 4.78 -53.85 22.31
C ALA A 333 5.85 -54.82 21.77
N ASP A 334 6.31 -54.60 20.55
CA ASP A 334 7.36 -55.38 19.89
C ASP A 334 8.78 -55.01 20.39
N GLY A 335 8.92 -53.96 21.21
CA GLY A 335 10.21 -53.48 21.72
C GLY A 335 11.08 -52.78 20.68
N THR A 336 10.50 -52.37 19.54
CA THR A 336 11.21 -51.75 18.41
C THR A 336 10.94 -50.25 18.23
N ALA A 337 10.09 -49.65 19.08
CA ALA A 337 9.69 -48.24 18.94
C ALA A 337 10.87 -47.27 19.13
N PRO A 338 11.16 -46.40 18.14
CA PRO A 338 12.07 -45.27 18.33
C PRO A 338 11.49 -44.26 19.35
N SER A 339 12.36 -43.44 19.96
CA SER A 339 11.92 -42.31 20.77
C SER A 339 11.11 -41.33 19.91
N SER A 340 9.96 -40.94 20.43
CA SER A 340 8.98 -40.07 19.78
C SER A 340 8.03 -39.50 20.83
N PHE A 341 7.28 -38.46 20.48
CA PHE A 341 6.28 -37.90 21.39
C PHE A 341 5.32 -38.99 21.91
N VAL A 342 4.76 -39.84 21.05
CA VAL A 342 3.85 -40.91 21.47
C VAL A 342 4.57 -41.94 22.35
N ALA A 343 5.74 -42.45 21.94
CA ALA A 343 6.45 -43.48 22.68
C ALA A 343 6.87 -42.98 24.08
N ASP A 344 7.44 -41.77 24.15
CA ASP A 344 7.94 -41.21 25.40
C ASP A 344 6.80 -40.89 26.37
N LYS A 345 5.66 -40.36 25.88
CA LYS A 345 4.50 -40.06 26.75
C LYS A 345 3.76 -41.31 27.20
N LEU A 346 3.65 -42.35 26.37
CA LEU A 346 3.07 -43.64 26.79
C LEU A 346 3.95 -44.35 27.83
N ALA A 347 5.28 -44.32 27.64
CA ALA A 347 6.22 -44.85 28.63
C ALA A 347 6.15 -44.09 29.96
N ALA A 348 6.09 -42.76 29.92
CA ALA A 348 5.93 -41.92 31.11
C ALA A 348 4.58 -42.18 31.83
N LEU A 349 3.50 -42.43 31.10
CA LEU A 349 2.20 -42.81 31.67
C LEU A 349 2.29 -44.11 32.46
N HIS A 350 2.92 -45.13 31.89
CA HIS A 350 3.11 -46.43 32.53
C HIS A 350 4.00 -46.33 33.78
N ALA A 351 5.07 -45.52 33.72
CA ALA A 351 6.02 -45.37 34.82
C ALA A 351 5.51 -44.51 35.99
N LEU A 352 4.79 -43.42 35.70
CA LEU A 352 4.46 -42.38 36.69
C LEU A 352 2.99 -42.35 37.13
N LYS A 353 2.13 -43.20 36.55
CA LYS A 353 0.66 -43.17 36.76
C LYS A 353 0.12 -41.73 36.76
N SER A 354 0.48 -40.95 35.74
CA SER A 354 0.12 -39.53 35.66
C SER A 354 -1.40 -39.37 35.75
N PRO A 355 -1.94 -38.64 36.75
CA PRO A 355 -3.38 -38.40 36.84
C PRO A 355 -3.87 -37.34 35.84
N PHE A 356 -2.99 -36.81 34.98
CA PHE A 356 -3.25 -35.59 34.21
C PHE A 356 -3.51 -35.80 32.71
N TYR A 357 -3.17 -36.95 32.13
CA TYR A 357 -3.37 -37.25 30.72
C TYR A 357 -3.49 -38.77 30.50
N THR A 358 -4.16 -39.20 29.43
CA THR A 358 -4.43 -40.61 29.10
C THR A 358 -3.82 -41.00 27.75
N PRO A 359 -3.78 -42.29 27.36
CA PRO A 359 -3.40 -42.68 26.01
C PRO A 359 -4.19 -41.94 24.92
N GLU A 360 -5.47 -41.67 25.16
CA GLU A 360 -6.33 -40.89 24.26
C GLU A 360 -5.88 -39.43 24.15
N THR A 361 -5.44 -38.82 25.26
CA THR A 361 -4.86 -37.46 25.24
C THR A 361 -3.59 -37.40 24.38
N VAL A 362 -2.75 -38.44 24.47
CA VAL A 362 -1.52 -38.55 23.66
C VAL A 362 -1.88 -38.70 22.17
N ARG A 363 -2.84 -39.57 21.84
CA ARG A 363 -3.37 -39.75 20.48
C ARG A 363 -3.90 -38.44 19.92
N SER A 364 -4.76 -37.74 20.65
CA SER A 364 -5.39 -36.48 20.25
C SER A 364 -4.35 -35.41 19.91
N MET A 365 -3.36 -35.25 20.79
CA MET A 365 -2.31 -34.26 20.59
C MET A 365 -1.41 -34.61 19.41
N ALA A 366 -1.00 -35.88 19.27
CA ALA A 366 -0.19 -36.33 18.15
C ALA A 366 -0.91 -36.15 16.79
N GLY A 367 -2.20 -36.47 16.71
CA GLY A 367 -3.00 -36.25 15.50
C GLY A 367 -3.14 -34.76 15.15
N THR A 368 -3.28 -33.89 16.17
CA THR A 368 -3.28 -32.44 15.98
C THR A 368 -1.94 -31.91 15.48
N MET A 369 -0.82 -32.44 16.00
CA MET A 369 0.52 -32.11 15.51
C MET A 369 0.66 -32.45 14.02
N TYR A 370 0.18 -33.63 13.63
CA TYR A 370 0.29 -34.07 12.25
C TYR A 370 -0.54 -33.20 11.29
N LEU A 371 -1.81 -32.97 11.61
CA LEU A 371 -2.69 -32.13 10.79
C LEU A 371 -2.15 -30.69 10.64
N GLY A 372 -1.64 -30.10 11.73
CA GLY A 372 -1.10 -28.74 11.71
C GLY A 372 0.22 -28.60 10.93
N GLY A 373 1.13 -29.56 11.09
CA GLY A 373 2.49 -29.48 10.52
C GLY A 373 2.57 -29.87 9.04
N ALA A 374 1.66 -30.72 8.55
CA ALA A 374 1.77 -31.34 7.23
C ALA A 374 1.51 -30.39 6.04
N ASP A 375 0.63 -29.39 6.19
CA ASP A 375 0.24 -28.51 5.08
C ASP A 375 0.67 -27.05 5.29
N THR A 376 0.54 -26.53 6.53
CA THR A 376 0.84 -25.11 6.77
C THR A 376 2.32 -24.76 6.54
N THR A 377 3.23 -25.67 6.89
CA THR A 377 4.66 -25.53 6.62
C THR A 377 4.96 -25.53 5.11
N VAL A 378 4.22 -26.32 4.34
CA VAL A 378 4.36 -26.43 2.88
C VAL A 378 3.91 -25.15 2.20
N ALA A 379 2.79 -24.56 2.66
CA ALA A 379 2.32 -23.28 2.16
C ALA A 379 3.36 -22.16 2.38
N ALA A 380 4.00 -22.10 3.56
CA ALA A 380 5.08 -21.15 3.81
C ALA A 380 6.30 -21.38 2.88
N LEU A 381 6.65 -22.64 2.61
CA LEU A 381 7.74 -22.96 1.68
C LEU A 381 7.40 -22.60 0.22
N ALA A 382 6.16 -22.83 -0.21
CA ALA A 382 5.68 -22.42 -1.53
C ALA A 382 5.72 -20.89 -1.68
N THR A 383 5.30 -20.14 -0.65
CA THR A 383 5.46 -18.69 -0.56
C THR A 383 6.92 -18.28 -0.70
N PHE A 384 7.84 -18.94 0.02
CA PHE A 384 9.27 -18.65 -0.08
C PHE A 384 9.80 -18.83 -1.50
N VAL A 385 9.48 -19.96 -2.16
CA VAL A 385 9.94 -20.21 -3.52
C VAL A 385 9.40 -19.16 -4.49
N LEU A 386 8.10 -18.85 -4.40
CA LEU A 386 7.50 -17.80 -5.21
C LEU A 386 8.16 -16.44 -4.96
N ALA A 387 8.45 -16.10 -3.70
CA ALA A 387 9.12 -14.87 -3.31
C ALA A 387 10.55 -14.78 -3.87
N MET A 388 11.32 -15.88 -3.82
CA MET A 388 12.69 -15.90 -4.36
C MET A 388 12.71 -15.84 -5.90
N ILE A 389 11.78 -16.49 -6.58
CA ILE A 389 11.61 -16.39 -8.04
C ILE A 389 11.26 -14.94 -8.43
N ALA A 390 10.34 -14.31 -7.71
CA ALA A 390 9.94 -12.93 -7.95
C ALA A 390 11.04 -11.90 -7.59
N ASN A 391 12.00 -12.27 -6.74
CA ASN A 391 13.07 -11.39 -6.26
C ASN A 391 14.45 -12.05 -6.37
N PRO A 392 15.02 -12.22 -7.59
CA PRO A 392 16.30 -12.90 -7.78
C PRO A 392 17.48 -12.26 -7.05
N GLU A 393 17.41 -10.94 -6.80
CA GLU A 393 18.44 -10.23 -6.04
C GLU A 393 18.48 -10.67 -4.58
N ALA A 394 17.32 -10.81 -3.94
CA ALA A 394 17.23 -11.29 -2.57
C ALA A 394 17.73 -12.73 -2.47
N MET A 395 17.39 -13.56 -3.46
CA MET A 395 17.91 -14.92 -3.56
C MET A 395 19.44 -14.96 -3.66
N ARG A 396 20.05 -14.15 -4.54
CA ARG A 396 21.52 -14.07 -4.68
C ARG A 396 22.21 -13.63 -3.38
N ARG A 397 21.64 -12.67 -2.67
CA ARG A 397 22.18 -12.19 -1.39
C ARG A 397 22.07 -13.25 -0.29
N ALA A 398 20.95 -13.96 -0.21
CA ALA A 398 20.77 -15.06 0.73
C ALA A 398 21.77 -16.19 0.44
N GLN A 399 21.96 -16.53 -0.84
CA GLN A 399 22.94 -17.52 -1.26
C GLN A 399 24.38 -17.09 -0.90
N ALA A 400 24.75 -15.83 -1.14
CA ALA A 400 26.08 -15.32 -0.80
C ALA A 400 26.37 -15.39 0.72
N GLU A 401 25.38 -15.10 1.56
CA GLU A 401 25.51 -15.24 3.03
C GLU A 401 25.68 -16.70 3.44
N ILE A 402 24.87 -17.61 2.88
CA ILE A 402 24.99 -19.06 3.13
C ILE A 402 26.37 -19.57 2.70
N ASP A 403 26.84 -19.19 1.52
CA ASP A 403 28.16 -19.58 1.00
C ASP A 403 29.29 -19.07 1.90
N LEU A 404 29.21 -17.81 2.37
CA LEU A 404 30.19 -17.24 3.28
C LEU A 404 30.30 -18.03 4.59
N VAL A 405 29.15 -18.40 5.18
CA VAL A 405 29.07 -19.09 6.47
C VAL A 405 29.50 -20.55 6.37
N THR A 406 29.22 -21.19 5.24
CA THR A 406 29.50 -22.61 5.00
C THR A 406 30.87 -22.86 4.36
N GLY A 407 31.62 -21.80 4.02
CA GLY A 407 32.99 -21.88 3.49
C GLY A 407 33.10 -21.96 1.97
N GLY A 408 32.02 -21.66 1.26
CA GLY A 408 31.90 -21.59 -0.20
C GLY A 408 31.83 -22.96 -0.90
N HIS A 409 31.10 -23.02 -2.03
CA HIS A 409 31.00 -24.20 -2.90
C HIS A 409 30.58 -25.51 -2.20
N GLY A 410 29.69 -25.43 -1.21
CA GLY A 410 29.09 -26.63 -0.60
C GLY A 410 30.05 -27.48 0.26
N LYS A 411 31.11 -26.90 0.82
CA LYS A 411 32.02 -27.61 1.76
C LYS A 411 31.29 -28.27 2.93
N ARG A 412 30.20 -27.65 3.39
CA ARG A 412 29.23 -28.23 4.32
C ARG A 412 27.86 -27.59 4.10
N LEU A 413 26.81 -28.24 4.59
CA LEU A 413 25.47 -27.64 4.65
C LEU A 413 25.34 -26.73 5.89
N PRO A 414 24.45 -25.71 5.84
CA PRO A 414 24.15 -24.90 7.02
C PRO A 414 23.43 -25.74 8.08
N ASP A 415 23.66 -25.41 9.35
CA ASP A 415 23.01 -26.06 10.49
C ASP A 415 22.46 -25.05 11.52
N TYR A 416 21.83 -25.55 12.58
CA TYR A 416 21.25 -24.70 13.61
C TYR A 416 22.28 -23.96 14.47
N GLY A 417 23.54 -24.38 14.48
CA GLY A 417 24.63 -23.63 15.14
C GLY A 417 24.92 -22.33 14.40
N ASP A 418 24.91 -22.35 13.06
CA ASP A 418 25.01 -21.12 12.24
C ASP A 418 23.91 -20.11 12.57
N TYR A 419 22.69 -20.62 12.80
CA TYR A 419 21.54 -19.81 13.19
C TYR A 419 21.65 -19.29 14.63
N ASP A 420 21.92 -20.16 15.62
CA ASP A 420 21.97 -19.77 17.04
C ASP A 420 23.13 -18.79 17.34
N GLU A 421 24.21 -18.86 16.58
CA GLU A 421 25.37 -17.96 16.68
C GLU A 421 25.15 -16.64 15.93
N GLY A 422 24.00 -16.46 15.26
CA GLY A 422 23.65 -15.25 14.54
C GLY A 422 24.50 -15.00 13.30
N ARG A 423 25.01 -16.07 12.66
CA ARG A 423 25.92 -15.95 11.50
C ARG A 423 25.19 -15.73 10.17
N MET A 424 23.86 -15.87 10.13
CA MET A 424 23.04 -15.71 8.91
C MET A 424 21.87 -14.71 9.10
N PRO A 425 22.14 -13.44 9.44
CA PRO A 425 21.10 -12.45 9.74
C PRO A 425 20.22 -12.10 8.53
N TYR A 426 20.75 -12.14 7.30
CA TYR A 426 19.95 -11.85 6.11
C TYR A 426 18.98 -13.00 5.80
N VAL A 427 19.44 -14.25 5.87
CA VAL A 427 18.57 -15.44 5.72
C VAL A 427 17.49 -15.46 6.81
N GLU A 428 17.82 -15.08 8.06
CA GLU A 428 16.82 -14.95 9.13
C GLU A 428 15.74 -13.91 8.78
N ALA A 429 16.13 -12.76 8.22
CA ALA A 429 15.19 -11.74 7.77
C ALA A 429 14.30 -12.27 6.63
N VAL A 430 14.85 -13.03 5.69
CA VAL A 430 14.10 -13.68 4.62
C VAL A 430 13.05 -14.63 5.19
N VAL A 431 13.40 -15.47 6.16
CA VAL A 431 12.44 -16.40 6.80
C VAL A 431 11.31 -15.64 7.50
N LYS A 432 11.63 -14.57 8.25
CA LYS A 432 10.61 -13.73 8.90
C LYS A 432 9.68 -13.06 7.89
N GLU A 433 10.23 -12.58 6.78
CA GLU A 433 9.45 -11.91 5.74
C GLU A 433 8.49 -12.87 5.02
N VAL A 434 8.93 -14.11 4.76
CA VAL A 434 8.04 -15.17 4.22
C VAL A 434 6.85 -15.41 5.14
N LEU A 435 7.09 -15.45 6.45
CA LEU A 435 6.02 -15.64 7.45
C LEU A 435 5.12 -14.40 7.60
N ARG A 436 5.55 -13.22 7.10
CA ARG A 436 4.80 -11.96 7.14
C ARG A 436 3.97 -11.70 5.88
N TRP A 437 4.53 -11.91 4.68
CA TRP A 437 4.02 -11.38 3.40
C TRP A 437 2.87 -12.19 2.78
N GLN A 438 2.77 -13.49 3.09
CA GLN A 438 1.63 -14.34 2.69
C GLN A 438 1.34 -15.33 3.81
N ASN A 439 0.81 -14.81 4.92
CA ASN A 439 0.55 -15.63 6.11
C ASN A 439 -0.39 -16.78 5.76
N VAL A 440 -0.02 -17.98 6.20
CA VAL A 440 -0.69 -19.25 5.86
C VAL A 440 -2.12 -19.33 6.41
N GLY A 441 -2.43 -18.49 7.41
CA GLY A 441 -3.79 -18.18 7.82
C GLY A 441 -3.98 -16.66 7.99
N PRO A 442 -5.21 -16.15 7.80
CA PRO A 442 -5.50 -14.74 8.06
C PRO A 442 -5.33 -14.47 9.56
N ILE A 443 -4.22 -13.82 9.91
CA ILE A 443 -4.04 -13.11 11.18
C ILE A 443 -3.84 -11.66 10.76
N GLU A 444 -4.92 -10.88 10.88
CA GLU A 444 -5.01 -9.48 10.48
C GLU A 444 -4.10 -8.59 11.34
N GLY A 445 -3.43 -7.62 10.70
CA GLY A 445 -2.72 -6.54 11.38
C GLY A 445 -3.15 -5.21 10.78
N MET A 446 -3.59 -4.28 11.65
CA MET A 446 -3.88 -2.88 11.31
C MET A 446 -2.68 -2.18 10.67
N PRO A 447 -2.89 -1.06 9.94
CA PRO A 447 -1.79 -0.29 9.40
C PRO A 447 -0.86 0.19 10.52
N ALA A 448 0.45 0.05 10.31
CA ALA A 448 1.49 0.50 11.24
C ALA A 448 2.60 1.20 10.47
N ILE A 449 3.20 2.22 11.08
CA ILE A 449 4.31 2.99 10.52
C ILE A 449 5.60 2.45 11.11
N HIS A 450 6.48 1.94 10.26
CA HIS A 450 7.78 1.42 10.63
C HIS A 450 8.86 2.39 10.15
N ILE A 451 9.64 2.89 11.10
CA ILE A 451 10.74 3.81 10.84
C ILE A 451 12.03 3.18 11.36
N ASP A 452 12.97 2.94 10.46
CA ASP A 452 14.35 2.65 10.82
C ASP A 452 15.18 3.92 10.61
N ILE A 453 15.64 4.53 11.70
CA ILE A 453 16.37 5.81 11.62
C ILE A 453 17.73 5.66 10.93
N ALA A 454 18.22 4.42 10.73
CA ALA A 454 19.43 4.14 9.96
C ALA A 454 19.17 4.03 8.46
N ARG A 455 17.91 3.88 8.01
CA ARG A 455 17.54 3.78 6.59
C ARG A 455 17.28 5.17 6.01
N THR A 456 18.36 5.90 5.74
CA THR A 456 18.32 7.24 5.14
C THR A 456 18.22 7.19 3.62
N ILE A 457 17.48 8.12 3.02
CA ILE A 457 17.39 8.34 1.56
C ILE A 457 18.40 9.41 1.14
N ALA A 458 18.16 10.68 1.47
CA ALA A 458 19.03 11.81 1.16
C ALA A 458 18.66 13.04 2.01
N PRO A 459 19.55 14.05 2.12
CA PRO A 459 19.19 15.36 2.65
C PRO A 459 18.06 16.00 1.85
N VAL A 460 17.05 16.51 2.54
CA VAL A 460 15.96 17.31 1.96
C VAL A 460 16.52 18.65 1.52
N ASP A 461 16.40 18.95 0.22
CA ASP A 461 16.83 20.24 -0.31
C ASP A 461 15.79 21.31 0.03
N PRO A 462 16.13 22.42 0.71
CA PRO A 462 15.15 23.45 1.05
C PRO A 462 14.39 23.98 -0.18
N ARG A 463 15.03 23.95 -1.36
CA ARG A 463 14.45 24.46 -2.62
C ARG A 463 13.22 23.69 -3.09
N ILE A 464 12.85 22.57 -2.47
CA ILE A 464 11.55 21.92 -2.72
C ILE A 464 10.35 22.72 -2.17
N TYR A 465 10.60 23.76 -1.36
CA TYR A 465 9.60 24.69 -0.83
C TYR A 465 9.61 26.04 -1.57
N GLY A 466 9.99 26.03 -2.85
CA GLY A 466 10.04 27.22 -3.70
C GLY A 466 8.68 27.80 -4.03
N GLY A 467 8.67 29.08 -4.41
CA GLY A 467 7.50 29.79 -4.91
C GLY A 467 7.55 29.98 -6.42
N PHE A 468 6.42 30.34 -7.00
CA PHE A 468 6.29 30.76 -8.39
C PHE A 468 5.40 32.01 -8.47
N THR A 469 5.79 32.99 -9.27
CA THR A 469 5.05 34.22 -9.55
C THR A 469 5.04 34.51 -11.04
N GLU A 470 3.87 34.47 -11.65
CA GLU A 470 3.64 34.83 -13.05
C GLU A 470 2.94 36.18 -13.16
N HIS A 471 3.18 36.88 -14.26
CA HIS A 471 2.31 37.97 -14.72
C HIS A 471 0.96 37.42 -15.21
N MET A 472 0.16 36.95 -14.26
CA MET A 472 -1.14 36.34 -14.45
C MET A 472 -2.09 36.86 -13.36
N GLY A 473 -3.31 37.22 -13.76
CA GLY A 473 -4.33 37.74 -12.84
C GLY A 473 -3.78 38.81 -11.90
N ARG A 474 -4.00 38.62 -10.59
CA ARG A 474 -3.49 39.51 -9.54
C ARG A 474 -2.23 38.98 -8.84
N CYS A 475 -1.46 38.05 -9.43
CA CYS A 475 -0.28 37.51 -8.75
C CYS A 475 0.77 38.60 -8.49
N ILE A 476 1.09 39.39 -9.53
CA ILE A 476 1.99 40.53 -9.44
C ILE A 476 1.25 41.76 -8.92
N TYR A 477 0.40 42.33 -9.77
CA TYR A 477 -0.34 43.56 -9.50
C TYR A 477 -1.52 43.31 -8.57
N GLY A 478 -1.57 44.02 -7.45
CA GLY A 478 -2.53 43.77 -6.38
C GLY A 478 -2.22 42.51 -5.54
N GLY A 479 -1.13 41.80 -5.84
CA GLY A 479 -0.63 40.65 -5.10
C GLY A 479 0.67 40.98 -4.37
N ILE A 480 1.83 40.67 -4.95
CA ILE A 480 3.13 41.00 -4.35
C ILE A 480 3.50 42.49 -4.48
N TYR A 481 2.94 43.17 -5.47
CA TYR A 481 3.19 44.58 -5.81
C TYR A 481 1.86 45.33 -5.88
N ASP A 482 1.87 46.64 -5.63
CA ASP A 482 0.65 47.45 -5.72
C ASP A 482 0.00 47.38 -7.12
N ASP A 483 -1.31 47.52 -7.14
CA ASP A 483 -2.07 47.57 -8.37
C ASP A 483 -1.78 48.89 -9.13
N PRO A 484 -1.77 48.94 -10.48
CA PRO A 484 -1.55 50.18 -11.22
C PRO A 484 -2.48 51.34 -10.85
N ASP A 485 -3.67 51.05 -10.31
CA ASP A 485 -4.62 52.04 -9.82
C ASP A 485 -4.37 52.48 -8.35
N ASN A 486 -3.28 52.02 -7.73
CA ASN A 486 -2.88 52.25 -6.32
C ASN A 486 -4.01 51.92 -5.32
N LYS A 487 -4.62 50.74 -5.48
CA LYS A 487 -5.79 50.36 -4.69
C LYS A 487 -5.44 49.92 -3.28
N ALA A 488 -4.23 49.37 -3.06
CA ALA A 488 -3.86 48.88 -1.73
C ALA A 488 -3.74 50.02 -0.72
N ARG A 489 -4.09 49.75 0.54
CA ARG A 489 -3.93 50.73 1.61
C ARG A 489 -2.44 51.09 1.78
N PRO A 490 -2.06 52.38 1.89
CA PRO A 490 -0.65 52.79 1.96
C PRO A 490 0.15 52.13 3.08
N GLU A 491 -0.48 51.81 4.21
CA GLU A 491 0.18 51.14 5.33
C GLU A 491 0.67 49.71 5.00
N LEU A 492 0.10 49.05 3.99
CA LEU A 492 0.50 47.71 3.55
C LEU A 492 1.70 47.75 2.59
N LEU A 493 2.04 48.90 2.04
CA LEU A 493 3.09 49.05 1.05
C LEU A 493 4.39 49.55 1.69
N ASP A 494 5.52 49.16 1.13
CA ASP A 494 6.78 49.85 1.33
C ASP A 494 6.97 50.98 0.29
N GLU A 495 8.07 51.72 0.38
CA GLU A 495 8.37 52.85 -0.52
C GLU A 495 8.57 52.44 -1.99
N ARG A 496 8.82 51.15 -2.25
CA ARG A 496 9.01 50.60 -3.61
C ARG A 496 7.69 50.15 -4.22
N GLY A 497 6.65 49.95 -3.41
CA GLY A 497 5.34 49.41 -3.80
C GLY A 497 5.16 47.93 -3.50
N PHE A 498 6.07 47.29 -2.74
CA PHE A 498 5.91 45.89 -2.32
C PHE A 498 4.93 45.79 -1.16
N ARG A 499 4.07 44.76 -1.20
CA ARG A 499 3.15 44.43 -0.10
C ARG A 499 3.92 43.79 1.07
N LYS A 500 4.03 44.52 2.18
CA LYS A 500 4.79 44.09 3.38
C LYS A 500 4.14 42.91 4.09
N ASP A 501 2.82 42.88 4.15
CA ASP A 501 2.05 41.77 4.73
C ASP A 501 2.22 40.47 3.91
N VAL A 502 2.26 40.58 2.58
CA VAL A 502 2.56 39.45 1.69
C VAL A 502 4.00 38.96 1.88
N LEU A 503 4.97 39.87 1.94
CA LEU A 503 6.37 39.53 2.25
C LEU A 503 6.50 38.82 3.60
N GLU A 504 5.80 39.28 4.64
CA GLU A 504 5.79 38.65 5.96
C GLU A 504 5.21 37.23 5.90
N ALA A 505 4.08 37.05 5.22
CA ALA A 505 3.44 35.74 5.06
C ALA A 505 4.33 34.74 4.28
N LEU A 506 5.09 35.20 3.28
CA LEU A 506 6.05 34.37 2.54
C LEU A 506 7.34 34.11 3.31
N LYS A 507 7.82 35.07 4.13
CA LYS A 507 8.95 34.87 5.05
C LYS A 507 8.64 33.78 6.08
N GLU A 508 7.40 33.69 6.56
CA GLU A 508 6.94 32.57 7.42
C GLU A 508 7.06 31.20 6.74
N LEU A 509 6.91 31.13 5.40
CA LEU A 509 7.06 29.91 4.62
C LEU A 509 8.53 29.58 4.31
N LYS A 510 9.49 30.43 4.72
CA LYS A 510 10.93 30.28 4.43
C LYS A 510 11.21 30.01 2.94
N VAL A 511 10.50 30.69 2.03
CA VAL A 511 10.61 30.46 0.57
C VAL A 511 12.06 30.71 0.08
N PRO A 512 12.78 29.70 -0.41
CA PRO A 512 14.21 29.82 -0.71
C PRO A 512 14.50 30.20 -2.17
N VAL A 513 13.55 30.00 -3.07
CA VAL A 513 13.68 30.30 -4.50
C VAL A 513 12.32 30.68 -5.07
N VAL A 514 12.26 31.66 -5.98
CA VAL A 514 11.02 32.06 -6.65
C VAL A 514 11.22 32.08 -8.17
N ARG A 515 10.33 31.37 -8.88
CA ARG A 515 10.27 31.34 -10.35
C ARG A 515 9.51 32.55 -10.90
N TYR A 516 10.03 33.15 -11.98
CA TYR A 516 9.54 34.38 -12.63
C TYR A 516 10.03 34.46 -14.09
N PRO A 517 9.42 35.23 -15.02
CA PRO A 517 8.16 35.98 -14.93
C PRO A 517 6.93 35.16 -15.29
N GLY A 518 7.09 33.86 -15.54
CA GLY A 518 5.94 33.05 -15.83
C GLY A 518 6.21 31.61 -16.11
N GLY A 519 5.06 30.96 -16.19
CA GLY A 519 4.72 29.94 -17.14
C GLY A 519 4.38 30.62 -18.48
N ASN A 520 3.14 30.51 -18.94
CA ASN A 520 2.75 30.86 -20.32
C ASN A 520 3.09 32.31 -20.74
N PHE A 521 2.97 33.27 -19.82
CA PHE A 521 3.29 34.69 -20.03
C PHE A 521 4.66 34.90 -20.70
N VAL A 522 5.68 34.15 -20.26
CA VAL A 522 7.06 34.38 -20.69
C VAL A 522 7.27 34.12 -22.18
N SER A 523 6.44 33.28 -22.79
CA SER A 523 6.58 32.86 -24.19
C SER A 523 6.29 33.98 -25.21
N ALA A 524 5.71 35.09 -24.77
CA ALA A 524 5.56 36.31 -25.56
C ALA A 524 6.21 37.55 -24.90
N TYR A 525 6.86 37.38 -23.75
CA TYR A 525 7.41 38.47 -22.95
C TYR A 525 8.75 38.98 -23.50
N ARG A 526 8.90 40.31 -23.56
CA ARG A 526 10.15 40.98 -23.90
C ARG A 526 10.72 41.63 -22.65
N TRP A 527 11.73 41.02 -22.02
CA TRP A 527 12.27 41.47 -20.73
C TRP A 527 12.76 42.92 -20.72
N GLN A 528 13.23 43.45 -21.85
CA GLN A 528 13.68 44.84 -21.97
C GLN A 528 12.54 45.85 -21.75
N ASP A 529 11.28 45.45 -21.94
CA ASP A 529 10.13 46.31 -21.70
C ASP A 529 9.90 46.52 -20.18
N GLY A 530 10.43 45.62 -19.33
CA GLY A 530 10.29 45.65 -17.86
C GLY A 530 11.48 46.23 -17.10
N VAL A 531 12.41 46.94 -17.74
CA VAL A 531 13.58 47.55 -17.08
C VAL A 531 13.71 49.03 -17.40
N GLY A 532 14.48 49.76 -16.60
CA GLY A 532 14.66 51.21 -16.76
C GLY A 532 13.50 52.04 -16.23
N PRO A 533 13.41 53.35 -16.55
CA PRO A 533 12.45 54.25 -15.92
C PRO A 533 10.99 53.83 -16.16
N LYS A 534 10.27 53.52 -15.08
CA LYS A 534 8.86 53.07 -15.07
C LYS A 534 7.91 53.84 -16.01
N PRO A 535 7.96 55.20 -16.09
CA PRO A 535 7.09 55.97 -17.01
C PRO A 535 7.36 55.77 -18.51
N LEU A 536 8.52 55.21 -18.88
CA LEU A 536 8.90 54.97 -20.27
C LEU A 536 8.64 53.52 -20.71
N ARG A 537 8.25 52.64 -19.77
CA ARG A 537 8.00 51.23 -20.05
C ARG A 537 6.69 51.08 -20.84
N PRO A 538 6.69 50.32 -21.95
CA PRO A 538 5.52 50.19 -22.80
C PRO A 538 4.47 49.28 -22.16
N ARG A 539 3.19 49.62 -22.34
CA ARG A 539 2.09 48.68 -22.11
C ARG A 539 2.02 47.71 -23.28
N ARG A 540 1.75 46.42 -23.02
CA ARG A 540 1.71 45.35 -24.03
C ARG A 540 0.43 44.54 -23.93
N PRO A 541 -0.13 44.08 -25.06
CA PRO A 541 -1.10 43.00 -25.00
C PRO A 541 -0.38 41.74 -24.48
N GLU A 542 -0.94 41.16 -23.43
CA GLU A 542 -0.54 39.88 -22.86
C GLU A 542 -1.42 38.80 -23.52
N LEU A 543 -0.78 37.82 -24.15
CA LEU A 543 -1.43 36.92 -25.10
C LEU A 543 -1.83 35.57 -24.49
N ALA A 544 -1.24 35.16 -23.38
CA ALA A 544 -1.54 33.88 -22.72
C ALA A 544 -2.84 33.96 -21.91
N TRP A 545 -3.05 35.08 -21.22
CA TRP A 545 -4.15 35.34 -20.30
C TRP A 545 -5.04 36.49 -20.78
N LEU A 546 -4.82 36.99 -22.00
CA LEU A 546 -5.70 37.94 -22.72
C LEU A 546 -5.90 39.28 -21.99
N ASN A 547 -4.87 39.74 -21.28
CA ASN A 547 -4.88 40.97 -20.49
C ASN A 547 -3.91 42.02 -21.06
N GLU A 548 -3.81 43.17 -20.39
CA GLU A 548 -2.79 44.19 -20.70
C GLU A 548 -1.69 44.17 -19.63
N GLU A 549 -0.43 44.02 -20.05
CA GLU A 549 0.74 44.11 -19.18
C GLU A 549 1.30 45.54 -19.16
N SER A 550 1.41 46.13 -17.97
CA SER A 550 1.88 47.51 -17.79
C SER A 550 3.40 47.67 -17.72
N ASN A 551 4.11 46.56 -17.49
CA ASN A 551 5.55 46.44 -17.23
C ASN A 551 6.08 47.30 -16.06
N GLN A 552 5.20 47.73 -15.16
CA GLN A 552 5.60 48.50 -13.97
C GLN A 552 6.39 47.66 -12.96
N PHE A 553 6.22 46.34 -13.01
CA PHE A 553 7.05 45.37 -12.31
C PHE A 553 7.81 44.54 -13.35
N GLY A 554 9.13 44.50 -13.29
CA GLY A 554 9.95 43.71 -14.20
C GLY A 554 11.17 43.12 -13.50
N THR A 555 12.27 42.93 -14.25
CA THR A 555 13.46 42.24 -13.73
C THR A 555 14.04 42.94 -12.50
N ASP A 556 14.20 44.27 -12.56
CA ASP A 556 14.83 45.04 -11.50
C ASP A 556 14.02 44.93 -10.19
N GLU A 557 12.71 45.15 -10.27
CA GLU A 557 11.81 45.04 -9.11
C GLU A 557 11.71 43.60 -8.57
N PHE A 558 11.67 42.59 -9.45
CA PHE A 558 11.63 41.19 -9.04
C PHE A 558 12.89 40.78 -8.25
N ILE A 559 14.06 41.22 -8.70
CA ILE A 559 15.31 40.92 -8.00
C ILE A 559 15.31 41.60 -6.62
N GLU A 560 14.93 42.87 -6.53
CA GLU A 560 14.83 43.57 -5.25
C GLU A 560 13.84 42.89 -4.30
N TRP A 561 12.68 42.48 -4.82
CA TRP A 561 11.67 41.75 -4.06
C TRP A 561 12.19 40.39 -3.55
N CYS A 562 12.92 39.64 -4.38
CA CYS A 562 13.58 38.40 -3.95
C CYS A 562 14.62 38.65 -2.85
N ARG A 563 15.41 39.75 -2.95
CA ARG A 563 16.38 40.12 -1.91
C ARG A 563 15.70 40.50 -0.60
N GLU A 564 14.58 41.20 -0.66
CA GLU A 564 13.76 41.53 0.52
C GLU A 564 13.17 40.27 1.17
N LEU A 565 12.69 39.32 0.37
CA LEU A 565 12.18 38.03 0.85
C LEU A 565 13.29 37.13 1.40
N GLY A 566 14.51 37.26 0.91
CA GLY A 566 15.62 36.34 1.20
C GLY A 566 15.62 35.10 0.30
N ALA A 567 14.99 35.18 -0.88
CA ALA A 567 14.88 34.10 -1.85
C ALA A 567 15.89 34.27 -3.01
N GLU A 568 16.30 33.15 -3.61
CA GLU A 568 17.05 33.17 -4.86
C GLU A 568 16.10 33.38 -6.05
N PRO A 569 16.45 34.26 -7.01
CA PRO A 569 15.69 34.40 -8.25
C PRO A 569 15.92 33.20 -9.18
N PHE A 570 14.82 32.68 -9.73
CA PHE A 570 14.78 31.73 -10.84
C PHE A 570 14.11 32.41 -12.03
N ILE A 571 14.80 32.51 -13.17
CA ILE A 571 14.30 33.19 -14.36
C ILE A 571 13.95 32.19 -15.47
N CYS A 572 12.74 32.28 -16.01
CA CYS A 572 12.34 31.57 -17.22
C CYS A 572 12.63 32.43 -18.47
N LEU A 573 13.19 31.82 -19.51
CA LEU A 573 13.51 32.50 -20.76
C LEU A 573 12.35 32.41 -21.76
N ASN A 574 12.13 33.47 -22.54
CA ASN A 574 11.19 33.44 -23.65
C ASN A 574 11.76 32.61 -24.82
N MET A 575 11.26 31.39 -24.99
CA MET A 575 11.57 30.52 -26.15
C MET A 575 10.43 30.43 -27.17
N GLY A 576 9.35 31.21 -26.98
CA GLY A 576 8.22 31.28 -27.91
C GLY A 576 8.48 32.29 -29.02
N THR A 577 8.42 33.58 -28.69
CA THR A 577 8.71 34.69 -29.63
C THR A 577 10.11 35.26 -29.49
N GLY A 578 10.82 34.92 -28.41
CA GLY A 578 12.15 35.41 -28.10
C GLY A 578 13.26 34.77 -28.95
N THR A 579 14.44 35.37 -28.93
CA THR A 579 15.63 34.86 -29.62
C THR A 579 16.75 34.51 -28.65
N LEU A 580 17.74 33.73 -29.12
CA LEU A 580 18.94 33.46 -28.33
C LEU A 580 19.69 34.75 -27.96
N GLN A 581 19.65 35.77 -28.84
CA GLN A 581 20.26 37.06 -28.56
C GLN A 581 19.55 37.76 -27.39
N ASP A 582 18.23 37.66 -27.29
CA ASP A 582 17.45 38.23 -26.18
C ASP A 582 17.79 37.53 -24.85
N ALA A 583 17.94 36.21 -24.87
CA ALA A 583 18.32 35.42 -23.70
C ALA A 583 19.75 35.74 -23.21
N LEU A 584 20.72 35.82 -24.13
CA LEU A 584 22.09 36.23 -23.79
C LEU A 584 22.14 37.66 -23.24
N ALA A 585 21.36 38.56 -23.83
CA ALA A 585 21.25 39.94 -23.36
C ALA A 585 20.69 40.00 -21.92
N TRP A 586 19.68 39.18 -21.61
CA TRP A 586 19.10 39.14 -20.26
C TRP A 586 20.09 38.58 -19.24
N LEU A 587 20.78 37.49 -19.59
CA LEU A 587 21.82 36.92 -18.73
C LEU A 587 22.99 37.91 -18.52
N GLU A 588 23.42 38.61 -19.57
CA GLU A 588 24.44 39.66 -19.46
C GLU A 588 23.98 40.80 -18.54
N TYR A 589 22.75 41.28 -18.73
CA TYR A 589 22.14 42.31 -17.88
C TYR A 589 22.16 41.89 -16.41
N CYS A 590 21.73 40.66 -16.10
CA CYS A 590 21.65 40.17 -14.73
C CYS A 590 23.01 39.85 -14.10
N ASN A 591 23.94 39.24 -14.84
CA ASN A 591 25.10 38.56 -14.22
C ASN A 591 26.46 39.16 -14.60
N SER A 592 26.56 39.94 -15.68
CA SER A 592 27.87 40.44 -16.12
C SER A 592 28.37 41.62 -15.29
N SER A 593 29.62 41.52 -14.83
CA SER A 593 30.40 42.63 -14.26
C SER A 593 31.27 43.34 -15.31
N ALA A 594 31.28 42.87 -16.55
CA ALA A 594 32.11 43.45 -17.60
C ALA A 594 31.63 44.86 -18.02
N ASN A 595 32.48 45.56 -18.78
CA ASN A 595 32.13 46.82 -19.43
C ASN A 595 31.45 46.54 -20.79
N THR A 596 30.27 45.94 -20.75
CA THR A 596 29.48 45.56 -21.93
C THR A 596 28.11 46.25 -21.89
N TYR A 597 27.41 46.26 -23.02
CA TYR A 597 26.21 47.09 -23.21
C TYR A 597 25.12 46.82 -22.17
N TYR A 598 24.72 45.56 -21.98
CA TYR A 598 23.60 45.24 -21.08
C TYR A 598 24.02 45.30 -19.61
N ALA A 599 25.27 44.96 -19.29
CA ALA A 599 25.82 45.20 -17.96
C ALA A 599 25.78 46.70 -17.60
N ASN A 600 26.17 47.57 -18.54
CA ASN A 600 26.11 49.02 -18.34
C ASN A 600 24.68 49.56 -18.31
N LEU A 601 23.76 48.96 -19.05
CA LEU A 601 22.34 49.31 -18.97
C LEU A 601 21.80 49.05 -17.56
N ARG A 602 22.13 47.92 -16.93
CA ARG A 602 21.77 47.63 -15.53
C ARG A 602 22.31 48.70 -14.57
N ARG A 603 23.58 49.10 -14.76
CA ARG A 603 24.20 50.19 -13.96
C ARG A 603 23.50 51.52 -14.16
N GLN A 604 23.13 51.85 -15.40
CA GLN A 604 22.38 53.06 -15.73
C GLN A 604 20.98 53.07 -15.11
N ASN A 605 20.36 51.89 -15.00
CA ASN A 605 19.06 51.71 -14.35
C ASN A 605 19.14 51.75 -12.81
N GLY A 606 20.33 51.90 -12.23
CA GLY A 606 20.53 52.13 -10.80
C GLY A 606 21.18 50.97 -10.03
N HIS A 607 21.54 49.86 -10.70
CA HIS A 607 22.10 48.68 -10.03
C HIS A 607 23.53 48.39 -10.49
N SER A 608 24.51 48.88 -9.73
CA SER A 608 25.93 48.81 -10.08
C SER A 608 26.45 47.36 -10.15
N GLU A 609 26.13 46.58 -9.12
CA GLU A 609 26.56 45.20 -8.97
C GLU A 609 25.70 44.24 -9.79
N PRO A 610 26.28 43.14 -10.32
CA PRO A 610 25.49 42.06 -10.90
C PRO A 610 24.54 41.46 -9.88
N TYR A 611 23.35 41.06 -10.35
CA TYR A 611 22.36 40.37 -9.53
C TYR A 611 22.79 38.94 -9.16
N GLY A 612 23.55 38.27 -10.04
CA GLY A 612 24.03 36.92 -9.79
C GLY A 612 22.92 35.86 -9.79
N VAL A 613 22.00 35.94 -10.77
CA VAL A 613 20.90 34.98 -10.92
C VAL A 613 21.45 33.62 -11.29
N LYS A 614 21.15 32.62 -10.45
CA LYS A 614 21.72 31.26 -10.59
C LYS A 614 20.89 30.36 -11.49
N TYR A 615 19.56 30.41 -11.40
CA TYR A 615 18.68 29.43 -12.03
C TYR A 615 17.99 30.01 -13.26
N TRP A 616 18.10 29.31 -14.39
CA TRP A 616 17.55 29.74 -15.67
C TRP A 616 16.83 28.60 -16.39
N ALA A 617 15.52 28.74 -16.62
CA ALA A 617 14.73 27.78 -17.36
C ALA A 617 14.71 28.08 -18.86
N LEU A 618 14.92 27.02 -19.66
CA LEU A 618 14.93 27.06 -21.11
C LEU A 618 13.49 26.92 -21.64
N GLY A 619 12.74 28.02 -21.59
CA GLY A 619 11.35 28.06 -22.05
C GLY A 619 10.36 27.48 -21.04
N ASN A 620 9.07 27.64 -21.33
CA ASN A 620 7.97 27.12 -20.52
C ASN A 620 7.03 26.26 -21.36
N GLU A 621 6.70 25.06 -20.87
CA GLU A 621 5.72 24.11 -21.46
C GLU A 621 5.67 24.12 -23.00
N MET A 622 6.83 24.08 -23.67
CA MET A 622 6.91 24.25 -25.13
C MET A 622 6.21 23.12 -25.90
N TRP A 623 5.76 22.08 -25.20
CA TRP A 623 4.97 20.95 -25.69
C TRP A 623 3.46 21.24 -25.77
N GLY A 624 2.95 22.20 -25.00
CA GLY A 624 1.52 22.45 -24.86
C GLY A 624 0.93 23.17 -26.07
N PRO A 625 -0.21 22.73 -26.64
CA PRO A 625 -0.84 23.40 -27.79
C PRO A 625 -1.36 24.82 -27.49
N TRP A 626 -1.53 25.16 -26.21
CA TRP A 626 -1.85 26.53 -25.77
C TRP A 626 -0.65 27.47 -25.84
N GLN A 627 0.57 26.92 -25.88
CA GLN A 627 1.78 27.72 -25.71
C GLN A 627 2.13 28.51 -26.97
N ILE A 628 2.44 29.79 -26.79
CA ILE A 628 2.92 30.64 -27.88
C ILE A 628 4.29 30.13 -28.34
N GLY A 629 4.41 29.81 -29.62
CA GLY A 629 5.63 29.23 -30.18
C GLY A 629 5.83 27.75 -29.82
N GLN A 630 4.75 27.00 -29.56
CA GLN A 630 4.76 25.55 -29.37
C GLN A 630 5.71 24.83 -30.37
N MET A 631 6.45 23.86 -29.85
CA MET A 631 7.45 23.09 -30.60
C MET A 631 7.21 21.58 -30.48
N SER A 632 7.71 20.83 -31.45
CA SER A 632 7.93 19.38 -31.29
C SER A 632 9.04 19.12 -30.26
N ALA A 633 9.10 17.91 -29.71
CA ALA A 633 10.14 17.54 -28.74
C ALA A 633 11.54 17.65 -29.36
N GLU A 634 11.69 17.24 -30.62
CA GLU A 634 12.96 17.28 -31.35
C GLU A 634 13.40 18.72 -31.65
N ASP A 635 12.48 19.60 -32.05
CA ASP A 635 12.81 20.99 -32.37
C ASP A 635 13.14 21.79 -31.11
N TYR A 636 12.39 21.58 -30.04
CA TYR A 636 12.73 22.13 -28.73
C TYR A 636 14.11 21.64 -28.27
N ALA A 637 14.36 20.34 -28.28
CA ALA A 637 15.61 19.76 -27.81
C ALA A 637 16.84 20.29 -28.59
N LYS A 638 16.73 20.40 -29.92
CA LYS A 638 17.79 20.98 -30.76
C LYS A 638 18.03 22.46 -30.44
N THR A 639 16.96 23.23 -30.28
CA THR A 639 17.03 24.67 -30.02
C THR A 639 17.60 24.95 -28.63
N ALA A 640 17.03 24.33 -27.61
CA ALA A 640 17.45 24.44 -26.22
C ALA A 640 18.92 24.02 -26.03
N PHE A 641 19.41 23.02 -26.78
CA PHE A 641 20.82 22.63 -26.72
C PHE A 641 21.76 23.75 -27.19
N GLN A 642 21.41 24.46 -28.26
CA GLN A 642 22.20 25.60 -28.75
C GLN A 642 22.15 26.77 -27.77
N TRP A 643 20.97 27.04 -27.20
CA TRP A 643 20.80 28.09 -26.20
C TRP A 643 21.62 27.80 -24.95
N ALA A 644 21.53 26.58 -24.40
CA ALA A 644 22.27 26.15 -23.22
C ALA A 644 23.79 26.30 -23.40
N LYS A 645 24.32 25.93 -24.57
CA LYS A 645 25.74 26.11 -24.90
C LYS A 645 26.15 27.58 -24.86
N ALA A 646 25.41 28.46 -25.53
CA ALA A 646 25.75 29.87 -25.61
C ALA A 646 25.62 30.56 -24.24
N LEU A 647 24.56 30.26 -23.48
CA LEU A 647 24.37 30.79 -22.12
C LEU A 647 25.53 30.42 -21.20
N ARG A 648 25.98 29.14 -21.21
CA ARG A 648 27.13 28.70 -20.42
C ARG A 648 28.47 29.27 -20.88
N LEU A 649 28.62 29.63 -22.15
CA LEU A 649 29.81 30.33 -22.63
C LEU A 649 29.87 31.77 -22.09
N LEU A 650 28.70 32.40 -21.91
CA LEU A 650 28.61 33.73 -21.32
C LEU A 650 28.79 33.70 -19.79
N ASP A 651 28.11 32.78 -19.11
CA ASP A 651 28.24 32.57 -17.66
C ASP A 651 28.26 31.06 -17.34
N PRO A 652 29.43 30.47 -17.06
CA PRO A 652 29.53 29.04 -16.76
C PRO A 652 29.02 28.66 -15.36
N SER A 653 28.68 29.64 -14.51
CA SER A 653 28.24 29.39 -13.12
C SER A 653 26.74 29.10 -13.00
N ILE A 654 25.95 29.41 -14.03
CA ILE A 654 24.49 29.23 -14.01
C ILE A 654 24.09 27.77 -13.97
N LYS A 655 22.88 27.55 -13.46
CA LYS A 655 22.16 26.28 -13.48
C LYS A 655 21.02 26.36 -14.48
N LEU A 656 21.03 25.45 -15.45
CA LEU A 656 20.04 25.40 -16.51
C LEU A 656 18.99 24.34 -16.23
N ILE A 657 17.72 24.70 -16.44
CA ILE A 657 16.57 23.82 -16.30
C ILE A 657 15.95 23.61 -17.69
N SER A 658 15.91 22.37 -18.18
CA SER A 658 15.18 22.05 -19.43
C SER A 658 13.69 21.96 -19.18
N CYS A 659 12.86 22.43 -20.11
CA CYS A 659 11.42 22.24 -20.12
C CYS A 659 11.07 20.75 -20.34
N GLY A 660 10.68 20.08 -19.26
CA GLY A 660 10.04 18.78 -19.33
C GLY A 660 8.52 18.89 -19.42
N ASN A 661 7.86 17.75 -19.33
CA ASN A 661 6.40 17.63 -19.25
C ASN A 661 6.05 17.10 -17.86
N ASN A 662 5.56 15.86 -17.74
CA ASN A 662 5.05 15.31 -16.47
C ASN A 662 5.70 13.96 -16.12
N GLY A 663 6.74 13.58 -16.86
CA GLY A 663 7.57 12.41 -16.58
C GLY A 663 7.02 11.09 -17.09
N VAL A 664 5.80 11.09 -17.67
CA VAL A 664 5.18 9.89 -18.27
C VAL A 664 4.97 10.03 -19.77
N THR A 665 5.67 10.96 -20.42
CA THR A 665 5.52 11.24 -21.85
C THR A 665 6.80 10.99 -22.64
N ASP A 666 6.67 10.83 -23.97
CA ASP A 666 7.84 10.69 -24.83
C ASP A 666 8.66 11.98 -24.95
N TRP A 667 8.04 13.14 -24.68
CA TRP A 667 8.73 14.44 -24.62
C TRP A 667 9.92 14.39 -23.68
N ASP A 668 9.72 13.90 -22.45
CA ASP A 668 10.73 13.84 -21.41
C ASP A 668 11.95 13.01 -21.88
N ARG A 669 11.69 11.87 -22.54
CA ARG A 669 12.74 11.01 -23.10
C ARG A 669 13.54 11.71 -24.19
N VAL A 670 12.88 12.35 -25.15
CA VAL A 670 13.55 13.02 -26.29
C VAL A 670 14.39 14.21 -25.81
N VAL A 671 13.84 15.00 -24.89
CA VAL A 671 14.51 16.17 -24.32
C VAL A 671 15.72 15.77 -23.50
N LEU A 672 15.57 14.84 -22.55
CA LEU A 672 16.68 14.36 -21.72
C LEU A 672 17.81 13.75 -22.55
N LYS A 673 17.47 12.95 -23.56
CA LYS A 673 18.46 12.35 -24.45
C LYS A 673 19.36 13.39 -25.12
N THR A 674 18.85 14.58 -25.41
CA THR A 674 19.63 15.64 -26.08
C THR A 674 20.29 16.58 -25.08
N LEU A 675 19.59 16.95 -24.00
CA LEU A 675 19.98 18.04 -23.12
C LEU A 675 20.77 17.61 -21.89
N ALA A 676 20.76 16.33 -21.51
CA ALA A 676 21.49 15.85 -20.32
C ALA A 676 22.96 16.34 -20.21
N PRO A 677 23.76 16.45 -21.31
CA PRO A 677 25.11 17.00 -21.24
C PRO A 677 25.16 18.46 -20.76
N VAL A 678 24.16 19.28 -21.07
CA VAL A 678 24.21 20.75 -20.94
C VAL A 678 23.30 21.35 -19.86
N VAL A 679 22.31 20.60 -19.34
CA VAL A 679 21.42 21.09 -18.27
C VAL A 679 21.73 20.49 -16.90
N ASP A 680 21.35 21.18 -15.83
CA ASP A 680 21.55 20.73 -14.44
C ASP A 680 20.25 20.15 -13.85
N TYR A 681 19.10 20.59 -14.35
CA TYR A 681 17.80 20.11 -13.96
C TYR A 681 16.91 19.79 -15.16
N HIS A 682 16.00 18.85 -14.95
CA HIS A 682 14.86 18.61 -15.83
C HIS A 682 13.57 19.03 -15.13
N SER A 683 12.77 19.86 -15.79
CA SER A 683 11.53 20.40 -15.23
C SER A 683 10.42 19.35 -15.26
N LEU A 684 9.50 19.38 -14.30
CA LEU A 684 8.26 18.59 -14.33
C LEU A 684 7.10 19.44 -13.85
N HIS A 685 5.98 19.36 -14.57
CA HIS A 685 4.76 20.10 -14.33
C HIS A 685 3.59 19.13 -14.15
N ARG A 686 2.84 19.29 -13.06
CA ARG A 686 1.56 18.60 -12.89
C ARG A 686 0.72 19.26 -11.81
N TYR A 687 -0.53 19.45 -12.15
CA TYR A 687 -1.60 19.81 -11.22
C TYR A 687 -2.55 18.64 -11.03
N THR A 688 -3.17 18.56 -9.87
CA THR A 688 -4.19 17.57 -9.53
C THR A 688 -5.36 18.24 -8.86
N GLY A 689 -6.55 17.66 -8.90
CA GLY A 689 -7.67 18.14 -8.09
C GLY A 689 -8.92 18.46 -8.88
N ARG A 690 -10.02 18.52 -8.15
CA ARG A 690 -11.35 18.83 -8.64
C ARG A 690 -12.16 19.36 -7.46
N LYS A 691 -12.76 20.54 -7.60
CA LYS A 691 -13.46 21.19 -6.48
C LYS A 691 -14.58 20.29 -5.97
N GLY A 692 -14.61 20.09 -4.66
CA GLY A 692 -15.63 19.27 -3.98
C GLY A 692 -15.50 17.76 -4.17
N VAL A 693 -14.39 17.24 -4.74
CA VAL A 693 -14.19 15.79 -4.92
C VAL A 693 -12.96 15.31 -4.17
N HIS A 694 -13.17 14.95 -2.90
CA HIS A 694 -12.08 14.64 -1.97
C HIS A 694 -11.14 13.54 -2.44
N ASP A 695 -11.68 12.40 -2.85
CA ASP A 695 -10.86 11.26 -3.25
C ASP A 695 -9.92 11.59 -4.41
N ILE A 696 -10.38 12.39 -5.38
CA ILE A 696 -9.56 12.85 -6.51
C ILE A 696 -8.42 13.73 -6.01
N ASN A 697 -8.71 14.65 -5.08
CA ASN A 697 -7.73 15.58 -4.56
C ASN A 697 -6.58 14.86 -3.85
N VAL A 698 -6.88 13.82 -3.07
CA VAL A 698 -5.89 13.10 -2.26
C VAL A 698 -5.28 11.87 -2.96
N MET A 699 -5.87 11.39 -4.05
CA MET A 699 -5.36 10.26 -4.85
C MET A 699 -4.71 10.66 -6.18
N GLY A 700 -4.77 11.94 -6.56
CA GLY A 700 -4.01 12.51 -7.68
C GLY A 700 -2.49 12.60 -7.45
N PRO A 701 -1.99 13.06 -6.28
CA PRO A 701 -0.55 13.29 -6.05
C PRO A 701 0.37 12.09 -6.35
N PRO A 702 0.00 10.82 -6.08
CA PRO A 702 0.81 9.66 -6.46
C PRO A 702 1.18 9.58 -7.96
N ALA A 703 0.45 10.26 -8.85
CA ALA A 703 0.83 10.40 -10.26
C ALA A 703 2.14 11.15 -10.46
N ALA A 704 2.43 12.13 -9.62
CA ALA A 704 3.70 12.86 -9.63
C ALA A 704 4.84 12.00 -9.11
N GLU A 705 4.60 11.24 -8.03
CA GLU A 705 5.59 10.28 -7.52
C GLU A 705 6.03 9.29 -8.60
N LYS A 706 5.08 8.80 -9.41
CA LYS A 706 5.39 7.92 -10.55
C LYS A 706 6.12 8.63 -11.68
N GLY A 707 5.74 9.87 -12.00
CA GLY A 707 6.44 10.70 -12.99
C GLY A 707 7.89 10.97 -12.61
N ILE A 708 8.17 11.24 -11.32
CA ILE A 708 9.52 11.43 -10.76
C ILE A 708 10.37 10.17 -10.95
N GLU A 709 9.84 8.98 -10.61
CA GLU A 709 10.56 7.70 -10.75
C GLU A 709 10.92 7.37 -12.21
N ILE A 710 9.98 7.59 -13.12
CA ILE A 710 10.21 7.34 -14.55
C ILE A 710 11.23 8.34 -15.09
N THR A 711 11.10 9.62 -14.73
CA THR A 711 12.05 10.66 -15.14
C THR A 711 13.45 10.39 -14.62
N LYS A 712 13.60 9.90 -13.38
CA LYS A 712 14.91 9.46 -12.86
C LYS A 712 15.51 8.34 -13.71
N SER A 713 14.69 7.38 -14.14
CA SER A 713 15.14 6.31 -15.02
C SER A 713 15.55 6.83 -16.42
N LEU A 714 14.85 7.83 -16.94
CA LEU A 714 15.20 8.50 -18.20
C LEU A 714 16.49 9.32 -18.09
N ILE A 715 16.71 9.99 -16.95
CA ILE A 715 17.97 10.68 -16.63
C ILE A 715 19.11 9.68 -16.61
N ASP A 716 18.96 8.56 -15.90
CA ASP A 716 20.00 7.52 -15.83
C ASP A 716 20.34 6.96 -17.21
N LEU A 717 19.32 6.68 -18.02
CA LEU A 717 19.51 6.24 -19.40
C LEU A 717 20.30 7.26 -20.22
N ALA A 718 19.94 8.55 -20.16
CA ALA A 718 20.63 9.60 -20.88
C ALA A 718 22.09 9.76 -20.38
N LEU A 719 22.34 9.70 -19.07
CA LEU A 719 23.70 9.76 -18.53
C LEU A 719 24.56 8.59 -19.01
N ILE A 720 24.01 7.37 -19.04
CA ILE A 720 24.70 6.17 -19.54
C ILE A 720 25.00 6.29 -21.03
N GLU A 721 24.03 6.69 -21.86
CA GLU A 721 24.20 6.83 -23.31
C GLU A 721 25.31 7.84 -23.67
N HIS A 722 25.47 8.90 -22.87
CA HIS A 722 26.49 9.93 -23.07
C HIS A 722 27.79 9.69 -22.28
N GLY A 723 27.87 8.64 -21.46
CA GLY A 723 29.03 8.38 -20.61
C GLY A 723 29.31 9.49 -19.58
N LEU A 724 28.25 10.08 -19.00
CA LEU A 724 28.33 11.21 -18.07
C LEU A 724 28.28 10.74 -16.60
N SER A 725 29.07 11.40 -15.75
CA SER A 725 29.11 11.18 -14.28
C SER A 725 28.69 12.42 -13.48
N LYS A 726 27.86 13.29 -14.08
CA LYS A 726 27.35 14.52 -13.45
C LYS A 726 26.06 14.28 -12.68
N GLU A 727 25.77 15.19 -11.74
CA GLU A 727 24.45 15.30 -11.13
C GLU A 727 23.49 16.01 -12.10
N LEU A 728 22.37 15.34 -12.41
CA LEU A 728 21.23 15.86 -13.13
C LEU A 728 19.99 15.45 -12.35
N THR A 729 19.25 16.43 -11.82
CA THR A 729 18.14 16.20 -10.89
C THR A 729 16.83 16.81 -11.41
N ILE A 730 15.74 16.59 -10.69
CA ILE A 730 14.43 17.11 -11.08
C ILE A 730 14.17 18.46 -10.40
N CYS A 731 13.62 19.38 -11.18
CA CYS A 731 13.04 20.64 -10.74
C CYS A 731 11.52 20.58 -10.99
N PHE A 732 10.71 20.35 -9.96
CA PHE A 732 9.25 20.28 -10.12
C PHE A 732 8.66 21.69 -10.05
N ASP A 733 8.89 22.50 -11.08
CA ASP A 733 8.72 23.95 -11.07
C ASP A 733 7.29 24.44 -11.31
N GLU A 734 6.34 23.53 -11.51
CA GLU A 734 4.90 23.81 -11.40
C GLU A 734 4.14 22.63 -10.79
N TRP A 735 3.63 22.82 -9.58
CA TRP A 735 2.72 21.88 -8.93
C TRP A 735 1.73 22.62 -8.03
N ASN A 736 0.48 22.16 -8.01
CA ASN A 736 -0.51 22.51 -6.98
C ASN A 736 -1.79 21.68 -7.13
N MET A 737 -2.76 21.96 -6.26
CA MET A 737 -4.15 21.66 -6.47
C MET A 737 -4.77 22.64 -7.48
N TRP A 738 -5.44 22.15 -8.53
CA TRP A 738 -6.11 22.99 -9.53
C TRP A 738 -7.32 22.24 -10.12
N ASP A 739 -8.47 22.90 -10.15
CA ASP A 739 -9.66 22.41 -10.85
C ASP A 739 -9.68 22.93 -12.30
N PRO A 740 -9.56 22.06 -13.32
CA PRO A 740 -9.59 22.48 -14.72
C PRO A 740 -10.94 23.09 -15.15
N ASN A 741 -12.01 22.90 -14.39
CA ASN A 741 -13.32 23.52 -14.62
C ASN A 741 -13.57 24.75 -13.73
N GLY A 742 -12.54 25.21 -13.02
CA GLY A 742 -12.61 26.38 -12.14
C GLY A 742 -12.64 27.71 -12.90
N ILE A 743 -12.13 28.75 -12.23
CA ILE A 743 -12.06 30.11 -12.79
C ILE A 743 -11.12 30.10 -14.01
N PRO A 744 -11.52 30.64 -15.18
CA PRO A 744 -10.65 30.75 -16.35
C PRO A 744 -9.38 31.56 -16.07
N GLY A 745 -8.31 31.26 -16.82
CA GLY A 745 -7.02 31.94 -16.65
C GLY A 745 -7.09 33.45 -16.92
N GLU A 746 -7.87 33.83 -17.93
CA GLU A 746 -8.14 35.22 -18.31
C GLU A 746 -8.90 36.00 -17.22
N GLU A 747 -9.60 35.32 -16.32
CA GLU A 747 -10.29 35.91 -15.16
C GLU A 747 -9.42 35.88 -13.88
N GLY A 748 -8.18 35.40 -13.96
CA GLY A 748 -7.18 35.49 -12.90
C GLY A 748 -7.06 34.28 -11.96
N GLN A 749 -7.83 33.21 -12.15
CA GLN A 749 -7.63 31.91 -11.47
C GLN A 749 -7.42 31.94 -9.95
N GLU A 750 -8.18 32.78 -9.24
CA GLU A 750 -8.17 32.85 -7.77
C GLU A 750 -9.01 31.72 -7.16
N GLN A 751 -8.49 30.49 -7.26
CA GLN A 751 -9.18 29.31 -6.75
C GLN A 751 -9.22 29.32 -5.21
N PRO A 752 -10.42 29.23 -4.60
CA PRO A 752 -10.54 28.97 -3.17
C PRO A 752 -10.18 27.51 -2.88
N TYR A 753 -9.43 27.29 -1.82
CA TYR A 753 -9.02 25.96 -1.36
C TYR A 753 -9.70 25.58 -0.05
N ASP A 754 -10.20 24.34 0.01
CA ASP A 754 -10.81 23.75 1.20
C ASP A 754 -9.81 22.83 1.94
N LEU A 755 -10.27 22.17 3.01
CA LEU A 755 -9.43 21.23 3.76
C LEU A 755 -9.01 20.03 2.88
N SER A 756 -9.87 19.56 1.97
CA SER A 756 -9.52 18.49 1.05
C SER A 756 -8.29 18.85 0.19
N ASP A 757 -8.24 20.07 -0.33
CA ASP A 757 -7.09 20.57 -1.09
C ASP A 757 -5.82 20.65 -0.23
N ALA A 758 -5.94 21.09 1.03
CA ALA A 758 -4.82 21.11 1.96
C ALA A 758 -4.21 19.71 2.20
N LEU A 759 -5.04 18.66 2.27
CA LEU A 759 -4.58 17.27 2.39
C LEU A 759 -3.91 16.77 1.09
N GLY A 760 -4.41 17.21 -0.06
CA GLY A 760 -3.76 17.01 -1.36
C GLY A 760 -2.35 17.61 -1.38
N VAL A 761 -2.22 18.89 -0.97
CA VAL A 761 -0.91 19.58 -0.85
C VAL A 761 0.01 18.89 0.15
N ALA A 762 -0.49 18.45 1.31
CA ALA A 762 0.32 17.69 2.26
C ALA A 762 0.85 16.37 1.66
N SER A 763 0.04 15.69 0.83
CA SER A 763 0.44 14.47 0.12
C SER A 763 1.51 14.75 -0.94
N TRP A 764 1.41 15.87 -1.68
CA TRP A 764 2.45 16.34 -2.59
C TRP A 764 3.78 16.59 -1.86
N LEU A 765 3.75 17.28 -0.73
CA LEU A 765 4.94 17.60 0.06
C LEU A 765 5.59 16.34 0.64
N ASN A 766 4.78 15.37 1.09
CA ASN A 766 5.25 14.03 1.47
C ASN A 766 6.05 13.36 0.35
N ILE A 767 5.57 13.42 -0.90
CA ILE A 767 6.25 12.86 -2.08
C ILE A 767 7.61 13.53 -2.28
N PHE A 768 7.69 14.86 -2.23
CA PHE A 768 8.98 15.56 -2.41
C PHE A 768 9.99 15.19 -1.33
N VAL A 769 9.55 15.04 -0.07
CA VAL A 769 10.42 14.58 1.02
C VAL A 769 10.88 13.13 0.78
N ARG A 770 9.98 12.22 0.37
CA ARG A 770 10.35 10.83 0.04
C ARG A 770 11.29 10.71 -1.17
N LYS A 771 11.23 11.66 -2.09
CA LYS A 771 12.06 11.71 -3.31
C LYS A 771 13.19 12.74 -3.22
N ALA A 772 13.67 13.04 -2.02
CA ALA A 772 14.72 14.04 -1.76
C ALA A 772 16.06 13.72 -2.45
N ASP A 773 16.30 12.48 -2.86
CA ASP A 773 17.46 12.06 -3.65
C ASP A 773 17.36 12.46 -5.14
N ILE A 774 16.13 12.69 -5.64
CA ILE A 774 15.84 12.95 -7.05
C ILE A 774 15.38 14.39 -7.28
N VAL A 775 14.45 14.88 -6.45
CA VAL A 775 13.86 16.22 -6.56
C VAL A 775 14.64 17.18 -5.68
N LYS A 776 15.28 18.17 -6.31
CA LYS A 776 16.14 19.14 -5.62
C LYS A 776 15.60 20.56 -5.65
N MET A 777 14.50 20.79 -6.37
CA MET A 777 13.78 22.04 -6.41
C MET A 777 12.33 21.74 -6.78
N ALA A 778 11.39 22.47 -6.19
CA ALA A 778 9.99 22.45 -6.56
C ALA A 778 9.36 23.81 -6.25
N ASN A 779 8.42 24.25 -7.09
CA ASN A 779 7.83 25.59 -6.99
C ASN A 779 6.31 25.48 -7.00
N ILE A 780 5.68 25.85 -5.88
CA ILE A 780 4.21 25.84 -5.79
C ILE A 780 3.66 26.89 -6.73
N ALA A 781 2.72 26.46 -7.57
CA ALA A 781 2.10 27.27 -8.60
C ALA A 781 0.69 27.71 -8.16
N GLN A 782 0.49 28.95 -7.69
CA GLN A 782 1.47 30.04 -7.51
C GLN A 782 1.51 30.57 -6.08
N SER A 783 2.30 31.63 -5.85
CA SER A 783 2.60 32.10 -4.49
C SER A 783 1.52 33.02 -3.91
N VAL A 784 0.84 33.82 -4.75
CA VAL A 784 -0.12 34.85 -4.32
C VAL A 784 -1.26 35.02 -5.33
N ASN A 785 -2.48 35.16 -4.82
CA ASN A 785 -3.77 35.25 -5.54
C ASN A 785 -4.07 34.07 -6.49
N VAL A 786 -3.30 33.92 -7.56
CA VAL A 786 -3.49 32.89 -8.60
C VAL A 786 -3.08 31.51 -8.06
N LEU A 787 -4.02 30.56 -8.01
CA LEU A 787 -3.78 29.19 -7.53
C LEU A 787 -2.88 29.14 -6.28
N SER A 788 -3.18 29.95 -5.26
CA SER A 788 -2.18 30.32 -4.27
C SER A 788 -2.52 30.03 -2.81
N PRO A 789 -1.53 29.92 -1.91
CA PRO A 789 -1.79 29.80 -0.48
C PRO A 789 -2.20 31.13 0.17
N ILE A 790 -2.14 32.26 -0.53
CA ILE A 790 -2.38 33.60 0.04
C ILE A 790 -3.30 34.38 -0.89
N ILE A 791 -4.44 34.84 -0.37
CA ILE A 791 -5.35 35.74 -1.08
C ILE A 791 -5.28 37.14 -0.47
N THR A 792 -5.20 38.14 -1.33
CA THR A 792 -5.06 39.55 -0.95
C THR A 792 -6.28 40.37 -1.37
N SER A 793 -6.53 41.44 -0.61
CA SER A 793 -7.45 42.53 -0.94
C SER A 793 -6.72 43.87 -0.75
N PRO A 794 -7.35 45.00 -1.14
CA PRO A 794 -6.83 46.33 -0.83
C PRO A 794 -6.53 46.58 0.66
N SER A 795 -7.22 45.89 1.57
CA SER A 795 -7.13 46.12 3.02
C SER A 795 -6.32 45.09 3.81
N GLY A 796 -5.83 44.02 3.17
CA GLY A 796 -5.04 43.00 3.85
C GLY A 796 -4.95 41.70 3.05
N LEU A 797 -4.71 40.59 3.75
CA LEU A 797 -4.68 39.24 3.19
C LEU A 797 -5.30 38.23 4.15
N TYR A 798 -5.67 37.05 3.63
CA TYR A 798 -5.89 35.86 4.43
C TYR A 798 -5.09 34.68 3.87
N LYS A 799 -4.81 33.70 4.73
CA LYS A 799 -4.05 32.49 4.41
C LYS A 799 -5.04 31.36 4.07
N GLN A 800 -4.97 30.83 2.84
CA GLN A 800 -5.83 29.71 2.42
C GLN A 800 -5.48 28.43 3.19
N THR A 801 -6.34 27.43 3.11
CA THR A 801 -6.14 26.14 3.81
C THR A 801 -4.81 25.47 3.45
N ILE A 802 -4.40 25.55 2.17
CA ILE A 802 -3.14 24.97 1.66
C ILE A 802 -1.87 25.67 2.19
N TYR A 803 -1.98 26.87 2.78
CA TYR A 803 -0.87 27.57 3.42
C TYR A 803 -0.29 26.79 4.60
N HIS A 804 -1.18 26.17 5.39
CA HIS A 804 -0.82 25.51 6.66
C HIS A 804 0.06 24.27 6.49
N PRO A 805 -0.26 23.30 5.60
CA PRO A 805 0.66 22.19 5.34
C PRO A 805 1.98 22.69 4.74
N LEU A 806 1.95 23.65 3.80
CA LEU A 806 3.17 24.22 3.22
C LEU A 806 4.09 24.83 4.29
N LYS A 807 3.53 25.61 5.23
CA LYS A 807 4.26 26.19 6.37
C LYS A 807 4.90 25.10 7.23
N LEU A 808 4.15 24.06 7.60
CA LEU A 808 4.65 22.98 8.45
C LEU A 808 5.79 22.22 7.79
N PHE A 809 5.67 21.88 6.51
CA PHE A 809 6.74 21.21 5.79
C PHE A 809 7.97 22.11 5.62
N ALA A 810 7.80 23.36 5.18
CA ALA A 810 8.92 24.26 4.92
C ALA A 810 9.70 24.64 6.20
N THR A 811 9.04 24.64 7.35
CA THR A 811 9.67 24.98 8.64
C THR A 811 10.19 23.77 9.40
N LEU A 812 9.56 22.59 9.29
CA LEU A 812 9.87 21.42 10.12
C LEU A 812 10.39 20.21 9.34
N MET A 813 10.07 20.02 8.05
CA MET A 813 10.49 18.82 7.31
C MET A 813 11.86 18.95 6.64
N HIS A 814 12.82 19.57 7.34
CA HIS A 814 14.23 19.65 6.95
C HIS A 814 15.08 18.56 7.63
N GLY A 815 16.28 18.30 7.10
CA GLY A 815 17.17 17.25 7.59
C GLY A 815 17.35 16.11 6.58
N THR A 816 17.54 14.89 7.07
CA THR A 816 17.75 13.71 6.21
C THR A 816 16.46 12.91 6.09
N SER A 817 15.95 12.74 4.87
CA SER A 817 14.77 11.91 4.57
C SER A 817 15.02 10.43 4.90
N LEU A 818 14.00 9.76 5.42
CA LEU A 818 14.04 8.36 5.84
C LEU A 818 13.15 7.48 4.96
N ASP A 819 13.56 6.23 4.74
CA ASP A 819 12.74 5.20 4.08
C ASP A 819 11.74 4.61 5.07
N VAL A 820 10.54 5.19 5.07
CA VAL A 820 9.42 4.79 5.93
C VAL A 820 8.62 3.67 5.29
N PHE A 821 8.39 2.60 6.04
CA PHE A 821 7.50 1.52 5.62
C PHE A 821 6.16 1.61 6.33
N VAL A 822 5.08 1.81 5.57
CA VAL A 822 3.71 1.68 6.09
C VAL A 822 3.26 0.25 5.82
N SER A 823 3.10 -0.56 6.85
CA SER A 823 2.47 -1.87 6.71
C SER A 823 0.97 -1.67 6.55
N SER A 824 0.38 -2.49 5.69
CA SER A 824 -1.05 -2.61 5.45
C SER A 824 -1.38 -4.10 5.50
N SER A 825 -2.57 -4.49 5.94
CA SER A 825 -2.96 -5.90 5.81
C SER A 825 -3.05 -6.25 4.32
N ASP A 826 -2.42 -7.36 3.90
CA ASP A 826 -2.40 -7.77 2.48
C ASP A 826 -3.81 -8.18 1.96
N ASN A 827 -4.83 -8.18 2.85
CA ASN A 827 -6.18 -8.71 2.61
C ASN A 827 -7.32 -7.67 2.72
N ASP A 828 -7.03 -6.41 3.09
CA ASP A 828 -8.05 -5.37 3.24
C ASP A 828 -8.08 -4.43 2.02
N GLU A 829 -9.05 -4.66 1.13
CA GLU A 829 -9.33 -3.72 0.03
C GLU A 829 -9.75 -2.34 0.53
N ASP A 830 -10.18 -2.21 1.80
CA ASP A 830 -10.55 -0.93 2.40
C ASP A 830 -9.34 -0.14 2.94
N GLU A 831 -8.13 -0.72 2.93
CA GLU A 831 -6.89 0.01 3.25
C GLU A 831 -6.36 0.82 2.06
N PHE A 832 -6.96 0.62 0.88
CA PHE A 832 -6.60 1.33 -0.34
C PHE A 832 -7.84 1.89 -1.00
N TYR A 833 -7.68 3.03 -1.65
CA TYR A 833 -8.69 3.55 -2.53
C TYR A 833 -8.72 2.75 -3.84
N THR A 834 -9.91 2.31 -4.23
CA THR A 834 -10.17 1.52 -5.45
C THR A 834 -11.03 2.27 -6.48
N GLY A 835 -11.46 3.48 -6.15
CA GLY A 835 -12.30 4.31 -7.00
C GLY A 835 -11.54 5.01 -8.14
N GLU A 836 -12.16 6.06 -8.67
CA GLU A 836 -11.61 6.84 -9.77
C GLU A 836 -10.48 7.75 -9.26
N THR A 837 -9.33 7.72 -9.93
CA THR A 837 -8.26 8.70 -9.72
C THR A 837 -8.17 9.63 -10.91
N ASP A 838 -7.69 10.85 -10.69
CA ASP A 838 -7.29 11.76 -11.75
C ASP A 838 -5.80 12.09 -11.57
N PRO A 839 -4.91 11.57 -12.43
CA PRO A 839 -5.17 10.80 -13.64
C PRO A 839 -5.57 9.33 -13.40
N ALA A 840 -6.38 8.78 -14.31
CA ALA A 840 -6.96 7.43 -14.20
C ALA A 840 -5.94 6.28 -14.18
N PHE A 841 -4.71 6.51 -14.66
CA PHE A 841 -3.69 5.46 -14.68
C PHE A 841 -3.23 5.07 -13.26
N ILE A 842 -3.43 5.90 -12.24
CA ILE A 842 -3.07 5.55 -10.86
C ILE A 842 -3.96 4.44 -10.31
N ALA A 843 -5.28 4.56 -10.49
CA ALA A 843 -6.21 3.47 -10.21
C ALA A 843 -5.85 2.19 -11.01
N HIS A 844 -5.42 2.33 -12.26
CA HIS A 844 -4.98 1.19 -13.07
C HIS A 844 -3.72 0.51 -12.51
N LEU A 845 -2.70 1.28 -12.15
CA LEU A 845 -1.48 0.76 -11.54
C LEU A 845 -1.77 0.09 -10.20
N ALA A 846 -2.64 0.68 -9.38
CA ALA A 846 -3.00 0.13 -8.07
C ALA A 846 -3.59 -1.29 -8.16
N LYS A 847 -4.39 -1.59 -9.20
CA LYS A 847 -4.98 -2.92 -9.43
C LYS A 847 -3.93 -4.03 -9.63
N HIS A 848 -2.76 -3.68 -10.13
CA HIS A 848 -1.69 -4.63 -10.47
C HIS A 848 -0.48 -4.53 -9.54
N THR A 849 -0.55 -3.66 -8.53
CA THR A 849 0.54 -3.44 -7.57
C THR A 849 0.24 -4.18 -6.28
N PRO A 850 1.20 -4.93 -5.71
CA PRO A 850 1.04 -5.56 -4.40
C PRO A 850 0.60 -4.52 -3.34
N PRO A 851 -0.25 -4.87 -2.36
CA PRO A 851 -0.72 -3.95 -1.31
C PRO A 851 0.39 -3.09 -0.71
N SER A 852 1.52 -3.72 -0.37
CA SER A 852 2.74 -3.09 0.16
C SER A 852 3.44 -2.08 -0.77
N LYS A 853 2.96 -1.85 -1.99
CA LYS A 853 3.48 -0.84 -2.92
C LYS A 853 2.40 -0.03 -3.62
N ARG A 854 1.12 -0.23 -3.27
CA ARG A 854 0.02 0.46 -3.96
C ARG A 854 0.12 1.98 -3.77
N PRO A 855 -0.06 2.78 -4.82
CA PRO A 855 -0.04 4.24 -4.75
C PRO A 855 -1.29 4.83 -4.07
N THR A 856 -2.37 4.05 -3.93
CA THR A 856 -3.68 4.52 -3.45
C THR A 856 -3.95 4.22 -1.97
N ARG A 857 -2.91 4.17 -1.12
CA ARG A 857 -3.07 3.96 0.34
C ARG A 857 -3.84 5.10 1.00
N TRP A 858 -4.56 4.85 2.08
CA TRP A 858 -5.20 5.92 2.88
C TRP A 858 -4.25 6.69 3.78
N ILE A 859 -3.26 6.00 4.36
CA ILE A 859 -2.22 6.61 5.19
C ILE A 859 -1.00 6.89 4.32
N ASP A 860 -0.68 8.16 4.16
CA ASP A 860 0.50 8.65 3.43
C ASP A 860 1.49 9.28 4.41
N VAL A 861 2.76 8.89 4.34
CA VAL A 861 3.76 9.23 5.35
C VAL A 861 5.10 9.61 4.73
N SER A 862 5.74 10.61 5.31
CA SER A 862 7.17 10.85 5.16
C SER A 862 7.80 11.15 6.52
N ALA A 863 9.10 10.90 6.66
CA ALA A 863 9.82 11.23 7.89
C ALA A 863 11.22 11.75 7.58
N VAL A 864 11.70 12.64 8.45
CA VAL A 864 13.07 13.17 8.41
C VAL A 864 13.73 13.00 9.77
N LEU A 865 15.03 12.76 9.74
CA LEU A 865 15.89 12.85 10.91
C LEU A 865 16.62 14.20 10.87
N ALA A 866 16.23 15.08 11.78
CA ALA A 866 16.73 16.44 11.90
C ALA A 866 17.64 16.59 13.13
N THR A 867 18.32 17.73 13.19
CA THR A 867 18.92 18.25 14.41
C THR A 867 17.95 19.27 15.01
N SER A 868 17.81 19.30 16.34
CA SER A 868 16.93 20.26 17.00
C SER A 868 17.39 21.69 16.72
N GLU A 869 16.43 22.60 16.48
CA GLU A 869 16.74 24.02 16.27
C GLU A 869 17.19 24.71 17.58
N ASP A 870 16.73 24.22 18.73
CA ASP A 870 17.05 24.78 20.04
C ASP A 870 18.37 24.24 20.63
N ASP A 871 18.83 23.08 20.16
CA ASP A 871 20.01 22.38 20.69
C ASP A 871 20.65 21.49 19.63
N GLU A 872 21.76 21.94 19.04
CA GLU A 872 22.48 21.21 17.98
C GLU A 872 23.00 19.83 18.41
N SER A 873 23.05 19.54 19.72
CA SER A 873 23.43 18.21 20.23
C SER A 873 22.27 17.20 20.19
N LYS A 874 21.03 17.66 20.03
CA LYS A 874 19.83 16.82 20.04
C LYS A 874 19.37 16.46 18.63
N ARG A 875 18.87 15.23 18.50
CA ARG A 875 18.26 14.73 17.26
C ARG A 875 16.75 14.65 17.41
N GLU A 876 16.06 15.01 16.35
CA GLU A 876 14.61 14.95 16.27
C GLU A 876 14.20 14.04 15.12
N LEU A 877 13.28 13.12 15.39
CA LEU A 877 12.53 12.42 14.37
C LEU A 877 11.26 13.22 14.10
N ARG A 878 11.08 13.67 12.86
CA ARG A 878 9.89 14.42 12.45
C ARG A 878 9.09 13.59 11.44
N VAL A 879 7.81 13.36 11.71
CA VAL A 879 6.98 12.43 10.94
C VAL A 879 5.73 13.16 10.46
N ALA A 880 5.54 13.26 9.15
CA ALA A 880 4.37 13.84 8.52
C ALA A 880 3.43 12.72 8.07
N VAL A 881 2.19 12.73 8.57
CA VAL A 881 1.17 11.71 8.32
C VAL A 881 -0.09 12.38 7.78
N VAL A 882 -0.54 11.96 6.61
CA VAL A 882 -1.82 12.36 6.02
C VAL A 882 -2.75 11.17 6.08
N ASN A 883 -3.89 11.33 6.75
CA ASN A 883 -5.01 10.42 6.60
C ASN A 883 -5.94 10.95 5.52
N LYS A 884 -5.90 10.29 4.37
CA LYS A 884 -6.66 10.64 3.18
C LYS A 884 -8.09 10.08 3.18
N HIS A 885 -8.47 9.32 4.21
CA HIS A 885 -9.81 8.74 4.27
C HIS A 885 -10.81 9.79 4.78
N ALA A 886 -11.90 9.99 4.04
CA ALA A 886 -12.91 11.00 4.35
C ALA A 886 -13.58 10.82 5.72
N GLU A 887 -13.84 9.59 6.15
CA GLU A 887 -14.65 9.35 7.37
C GLU A 887 -13.96 8.51 8.45
N ARG A 888 -12.85 7.83 8.13
CA ARG A 888 -12.23 6.84 9.02
C ARG A 888 -11.05 7.44 9.77
N ARG A 889 -11.11 7.40 11.08
CA ARG A 889 -9.98 7.60 11.99
C ARG A 889 -9.10 6.36 12.03
N TYR A 890 -7.79 6.54 12.20
CA TYR A 890 -6.84 5.45 12.40
C TYR A 890 -6.10 5.61 13.73
N ARG A 891 -5.91 4.50 14.45
CA ARG A 891 -4.91 4.37 15.50
C ARG A 891 -3.75 3.59 14.91
N VAL A 892 -2.64 4.28 14.67
CA VAL A 892 -1.51 3.76 13.89
C VAL A 892 -0.33 3.54 14.83
N PRO A 893 0.09 2.28 15.06
CA PRO A 893 1.31 2.00 15.81
C PRO A 893 2.52 2.59 15.09
N LEU A 894 3.35 3.32 15.83
CA LEU A 894 4.62 3.89 15.38
C LEU A 894 5.76 3.02 15.92
N ARG A 895 6.34 2.21 15.03
CA ARG A 895 7.43 1.27 15.34
C ARG A 895 8.75 1.86 14.94
N LEU A 896 9.59 2.13 15.93
CA LEU A 896 10.90 2.77 15.74
C LEU A 896 12.03 1.76 15.92
N SER A 897 13.01 1.77 15.02
CA SER A 897 14.18 0.89 15.08
C SER A 897 15.49 1.64 14.80
N LEU A 898 16.58 1.10 15.36
CA LEU A 898 17.93 1.70 15.35
C LEU A 898 18.90 0.99 14.38
N GLY A 899 18.40 0.17 13.47
CA GLY A 899 19.20 -0.41 12.39
C GLY A 899 20.49 -1.12 12.81
N ARG A 900 20.46 -2.02 13.81
CA ARG A 900 21.51 -3.05 14.03
C ARG A 900 20.87 -4.30 14.63
N GLY A 901 21.16 -5.47 14.05
CA GLY A 901 20.56 -6.77 14.37
C GLY A 901 20.86 -7.33 15.77
N GLY A 902 20.52 -6.61 16.84
CA GLY A 902 20.65 -7.13 18.19
C GLY A 902 19.81 -6.38 19.20
N ARG A 903 18.81 -7.08 19.77
CA ARG A 903 18.36 -7.07 21.17
C ARG A 903 18.27 -5.76 21.99
N LYS A 904 18.39 -4.56 21.40
CA LYS A 904 18.23 -3.27 22.11
C LYS A 904 16.82 -2.70 21.93
N PRO A 905 16.30 -1.94 22.92
CA PRO A 905 14.96 -1.38 22.89
C PRO A 905 14.82 -0.37 21.73
N GLU A 906 13.58 -0.05 21.38
CA GLU A 906 13.21 1.14 20.60
C GLU A 906 14.08 2.35 21.01
N PRO A 907 14.43 3.26 20.08
CA PRO A 907 15.09 4.50 20.47
C PRO A 907 14.29 5.17 21.60
N ALA A 908 14.98 5.58 22.66
CA ALA A 908 14.34 6.22 23.79
C ALA A 908 13.78 7.57 23.30
N VAL A 909 12.45 7.64 23.18
CA VAL A 909 11.73 8.85 22.83
C VAL A 909 11.31 9.52 24.14
N LYS A 910 11.52 10.83 24.23
CA LYS A 910 11.02 11.59 25.37
C LYS A 910 9.52 11.38 25.57
N LYS A 911 9.10 11.47 26.84
CA LYS A 911 7.72 11.17 27.24
C LYS A 911 6.66 12.04 26.56
N GLU A 912 7.01 13.27 26.20
CA GLU A 912 6.12 14.22 25.50
C GLU A 912 6.61 14.46 24.07
N VAL A 913 5.69 14.45 23.12
CA VAL A 913 5.92 14.80 21.71
C VAL A 913 5.16 16.08 21.37
N THR A 914 5.66 16.81 20.39
CA THR A 914 4.92 17.96 19.82
C THR A 914 4.15 17.48 18.59
N ILE A 915 2.85 17.79 18.54
CA ILE A 915 1.95 17.40 17.46
C ILE A 915 1.37 18.66 16.83
N HIS A 916 1.54 18.82 15.53
CA HIS A 916 0.92 19.85 14.72
C HIS A 916 -0.18 19.21 13.87
N GLU A 917 -1.43 19.63 14.06
CA GLU A 917 -2.60 19.08 13.36
C GLU A 917 -3.26 20.17 12.50
N VAL A 918 -3.59 19.81 11.26
CA VAL A 918 -4.49 20.56 10.37
C VAL A 918 -5.74 19.69 10.16
N TRP A 919 -6.86 20.10 10.75
CA TRP A 919 -8.11 19.36 10.72
C TRP A 919 -9.32 20.28 11.01
N HIS A 920 -10.46 19.94 10.41
CA HIS A 920 -11.78 20.50 10.68
C HIS A 920 -12.81 19.41 10.46
N GLU A 921 -13.95 19.44 11.15
CA GLU A 921 -15.05 18.45 11.02
C GLU A 921 -15.71 18.37 9.62
N HIS A 922 -15.35 19.28 8.71
CA HIS A 922 -15.94 19.40 7.39
C HIS A 922 -14.81 19.53 6.36
N LEU A 923 -14.77 18.60 5.41
CA LEU A 923 -13.81 18.60 4.30
C LEU A 923 -13.88 19.87 3.44
N SER A 924 -15.06 20.45 3.31
CA SER A 924 -15.31 21.69 2.56
C SER A 924 -15.03 22.97 3.37
N ALA A 925 -14.37 22.87 4.54
CA ALA A 925 -14.02 24.04 5.31
C ALA A 925 -12.95 24.85 4.57
N GLU A 926 -13.27 26.10 4.27
CA GLU A 926 -12.39 27.08 3.61
C GLU A 926 -12.06 28.19 4.61
N ASN A 927 -10.92 28.87 4.41
CA ASN A 927 -10.65 30.15 5.06
C ASN A 927 -11.10 31.27 4.12
N ASP A 928 -11.69 32.33 4.67
CA ASP A 928 -12.14 33.49 3.90
C ASP A 928 -11.96 34.79 4.68
N TRP A 929 -12.55 35.89 4.20
CA TRP A 929 -12.45 37.19 4.86
C TRP A 929 -13.25 37.31 6.17
N GLU A 930 -14.28 36.49 6.36
CA GLU A 930 -15.10 36.47 7.57
C GLU A 930 -14.50 35.54 8.64
N GLU A 931 -14.01 34.37 8.21
CA GLU A 931 -13.38 33.34 9.04
C GLU A 931 -11.97 32.97 8.53
N PRO A 932 -10.97 33.85 8.62
CA PRO A 932 -9.64 33.66 8.02
C PRO A 932 -8.80 32.55 8.67
N GLU A 933 -9.22 32.04 9.82
CA GLU A 933 -8.50 31.07 10.65
C GLU A 933 -9.38 29.84 10.98
N ARG A 934 -10.37 29.56 10.13
CA ARG A 934 -11.30 28.43 10.27
C ARG A 934 -10.56 27.09 10.26
N VAL A 935 -9.74 26.90 9.24
CA VAL A 935 -8.73 25.84 9.13
C VAL A 935 -7.38 26.46 9.45
N ARG A 936 -6.71 25.96 10.49
CA ARG A 936 -5.40 26.43 10.95
C ARG A 936 -4.61 25.31 11.60
N VAL A 937 -3.31 25.51 11.74
CA VAL A 937 -2.45 24.61 12.54
C VAL A 937 -2.84 24.70 14.02
N ARG A 938 -3.13 23.54 14.62
CA ARG A 938 -3.25 23.38 16.07
C ARG A 938 -2.01 22.64 16.58
N THR A 939 -1.30 23.23 17.53
CA THR A 939 -0.10 22.61 18.12
C THR A 939 -0.39 22.18 19.55
N THR A 940 -0.15 20.92 19.86
CA THR A 940 -0.26 20.36 21.22
C THR A 940 1.07 19.71 21.61
N ARG A 941 1.31 19.64 22.92
CA ARG A 941 2.40 18.86 23.49
C ARG A 941 1.78 17.85 24.44
N GLU A 942 1.91 16.58 24.11
CA GLU A 942 1.26 15.51 24.86
C GLU A 942 2.08 14.23 24.83
N ALA A 943 1.81 13.32 25.76
CA ALA A 943 2.39 12.00 25.72
C ALA A 943 1.59 11.15 24.73
N LEU A 944 2.28 10.54 23.76
CA LEU A 944 1.61 9.55 22.90
C LEU A 944 1.14 8.37 23.74
N ASP A 945 -0.05 7.89 23.42
CA ASP A 945 -0.55 6.64 23.95
C ASP A 945 0.45 5.53 23.65
N ARG A 946 0.60 4.62 24.60
CA ARG A 946 1.27 3.35 24.36
C ARG A 946 0.22 2.25 24.32
N ASN A 947 0.32 1.36 23.34
CA ASN A 947 -0.50 0.16 23.36
C ASN A 947 -0.03 -0.80 24.48
N GLU A 948 -0.74 -1.90 24.66
CA GLU A 948 -0.46 -2.88 25.71
C GLU A 948 0.88 -3.61 25.53
N GLU A 949 1.48 -3.55 24.34
CA GLU A 949 2.82 -4.04 24.03
C GLU A 949 3.91 -3.00 24.33
N GLY A 950 3.51 -1.77 24.69
CA GLY A 950 4.40 -0.65 24.96
C GLY A 950 4.76 0.19 23.73
N GLU A 951 4.24 -0.13 22.53
CA GLU A 951 4.53 0.63 21.30
C GLU A 951 3.82 1.99 21.33
N LEU A 952 4.45 3.03 20.79
CA LEU A 952 3.82 4.34 20.60
C LEU A 952 2.66 4.21 19.61
N VAL A 953 1.50 4.80 19.91
CA VAL A 953 0.33 4.82 19.04
C VAL A 953 -0.02 6.25 18.71
N LEU A 954 -0.11 6.54 17.42
CA LEU A 954 -0.59 7.82 16.92
C LEU A 954 -2.07 7.69 16.55
N GLU A 955 -2.90 8.55 17.12
CA GLU A 955 -4.27 8.72 16.67
C GLU A 955 -4.32 9.77 15.55
N VAL A 956 -4.78 9.35 14.37
CA VAL A 956 -4.90 10.22 13.19
C VAL A 956 -6.37 10.31 12.82
N LYS A 957 -6.95 11.51 12.98
CA LYS A 957 -8.36 11.77 12.65
C LYS A 957 -8.63 11.49 11.18
N GLU A 958 -9.88 11.18 10.85
CA GLU A 958 -10.40 11.25 9.49
C GLU A 958 -10.00 12.57 8.80
N HIS A 959 -9.71 12.50 7.51
CA HIS A 959 -9.34 13.66 6.67
C HIS A 959 -8.42 14.68 7.37
N SER A 960 -7.29 14.21 7.90
CA SER A 960 -6.39 15.06 8.69
C SER A 960 -4.95 14.98 8.22
N PHE A 961 -4.23 16.06 8.48
CA PHE A 961 -2.78 16.11 8.37
C PHE A 961 -2.18 16.33 9.75
N VAL A 962 -1.24 15.46 10.14
CA VAL A 962 -0.54 15.50 11.42
C VAL A 962 0.97 15.48 11.18
N LEU A 963 1.70 16.40 11.81
CA LEU A 963 3.16 16.39 11.85
C LEU A 963 3.63 16.25 13.30
N LEU A 964 4.38 15.20 13.58
CA LEU A 964 4.96 14.92 14.89
C LEU A 964 6.42 15.34 14.93
N VAL A 965 6.84 15.92 16.05
CA VAL A 965 8.25 16.14 16.39
C VAL A 965 8.57 15.34 17.64
N LEU A 966 9.40 14.31 17.48
CA LEU A 966 9.85 13.41 18.54
C LEU A 966 11.33 13.68 18.84
N GLU A 967 11.63 14.17 20.04
CA GLU A 967 13.01 14.27 20.52
C GLU A 967 13.56 12.88 20.88
N LEU A 968 14.72 12.54 20.33
CA LEU A 968 15.43 11.28 20.61
C LEU A 968 16.41 11.50 21.77
N GLU A 969 16.44 10.57 22.73
CA GLU A 969 17.37 10.58 23.89
C GLU A 969 18.75 9.98 23.61
#